data_AF-A0A2D5AS89-F1
#
_entry.id   AF-A0A2D5AS89-F1
#
_cell.length_a   1.000
_cell.length_b   1.000
_cell.length_c   1.000
_cell.angle_alpha   90.00
_cell.angle_beta   90.00
_cell.angle_gamma   90.00
#
_symmetry.space_group_name_H-M   'P 1'
#
loop_
_entity.id
_entity.type
_entity.pdbx_description
1 polymer ?
#
loop_
_entity_poly.entity_id
_entity_poly.type
_entity_poly.pdbx_seq_one_letter_code
_entity_poly.pdbx_strand_id
1 'polypeptide(L)'
;MGREKWNQARDALVRLVSEHQGAPYVLQERSAILDDLKKCTFCASYDAPEPDELIDGELLSWNEKSGKIKLRYRPGRMGDFIKPARKKGAQETLVHPLTFAGSYSATIKLQRYLVNKYLPVVHVGWNTNAPVTATFGLKRGGRGNTVYFADAAISFHENGSVQKTVKKKSTLESGAPATLKINVKSGSISVYGNGRKLASGSRKKGIFGQIAFNGFTYIEEIEIQGTAQGSWLQGLRDAAFQAAWELFEKDYEPKDLLPEWFLGKGIAAEASTTDQPPYPGPHRPEQDDLFGEVMRRSKDANYDALKWFLDTDQGETTEEFRCFVRAYLMLRGQNYKGALKLCERACRIDPEHVASRLLLAELHELNGSRETAIQELESLWRLFPEDGRIASRLAETLLSASRVSDARNILKEAVANGIHPRQLENVDGVLTKIERGPDWPNQFESVSKHYRVVSDIDRKICFEAANHLEKSLNRFNRDLRRVSGAQGRRYRAYLFSGREGYLAFCEDFSGYKPEFSAGIYSFRTKQLLIWNAPDRGRMFNVIRHEGFHQYFDRLVGQSPRWLNEGLAEYYEDIKLVDGSWKQGQPRSDHLAVLARSNPYPLKRFVEISDADFFKDIALSYAQSWAVVHFLRHHGRYKDRFEKLIDLLMTDAAVEDAVNRAFEDVDYKAMDADFRAHLVNM
;
A
#
# COMPACT_ATOMS: atom_id res chain seq x y z
N MET A 1 -10.14 1.61 24.92
CA MET A 1 -10.74 0.98 26.13
C MET A 1 -9.64 0.65 27.14
N GLY A 2 -9.93 0.60 28.44
CA GLY A 2 -8.99 0.07 29.45
C GLY A 2 -9.05 -1.46 29.53
N ARG A 3 -8.04 -2.12 30.10
CA ARG A 3 -7.93 -3.60 30.16
C ARG A 3 -9.17 -4.29 30.71
N GLU A 4 -9.75 -3.75 31.77
CA GLU A 4 -10.97 -4.33 32.39
C GLU A 4 -12.14 -4.39 31.40
N LYS A 5 -12.31 -3.36 30.56
CA LYS A 5 -13.36 -3.36 29.53
C LYS A 5 -13.10 -4.38 28.43
N TRP A 6 -11.84 -4.62 28.08
CA TRP A 6 -11.46 -5.67 27.12
C TRP A 6 -11.72 -7.07 27.68
N ASN A 7 -11.40 -7.31 28.96
CA ASN A 7 -11.77 -8.55 29.65
C ASN A 7 -13.30 -8.75 29.66
N GLN A 8 -14.06 -7.72 30.04
CA GLN A 8 -15.52 -7.78 30.03
C GLN A 8 -16.09 -8.06 28.63
N ALA A 9 -15.53 -7.45 27.58
CA ALA A 9 -15.93 -7.69 26.20
C ALA A 9 -15.62 -9.13 25.75
N ARG A 10 -14.42 -9.65 26.07
CA ARG A 10 -14.04 -11.05 25.81
C ARG A 10 -15.01 -12.01 26.48
N ASP A 11 -15.25 -11.84 27.78
CA ASP A 11 -16.09 -12.74 28.58
C ASP A 11 -17.56 -12.67 28.11
N ALA A 12 -18.03 -11.48 27.70
CA ALA A 12 -19.35 -11.32 27.10
C ALA A 12 -19.48 -12.04 25.75
N LEU A 13 -18.46 -12.00 24.89
CA LEU A 13 -18.44 -12.73 23.61
C LEU A 13 -18.50 -14.25 23.84
N VAL A 14 -17.67 -14.77 24.74
CA VAL A 14 -17.67 -16.21 25.11
C VAL A 14 -19.03 -16.66 25.63
N ARG A 15 -19.65 -15.84 26.49
CA ARG A 15 -20.99 -16.11 27.02
C ARG A 15 -22.04 -16.11 25.91
N LEU A 16 -22.03 -15.11 25.03
CA LEU A 16 -22.98 -15.01 23.91
C LEU A 16 -22.89 -16.22 22.97
N VAL A 17 -21.68 -16.67 22.61
CA VAL A 17 -21.50 -17.88 21.82
C VAL A 17 -22.12 -19.08 22.53
N SER A 18 -21.88 -19.22 23.83
CA SER A 18 -22.42 -20.34 24.62
C SER A 18 -23.95 -20.32 24.75
N GLU A 19 -24.54 -19.15 24.97
CA GLU A 19 -26.01 -18.96 25.09
C GLU A 19 -26.76 -19.26 23.79
N HIS A 20 -26.08 -19.13 22.64
CA HIS A 20 -26.65 -19.35 21.31
C HIS A 20 -26.16 -20.65 20.66
N GLN A 21 -25.94 -21.69 21.47
CA GLN A 21 -25.49 -22.99 21.00
C GLN A 21 -26.39 -23.56 19.89
N GLY A 22 -25.78 -24.00 18.80
CA GLY A 22 -26.47 -24.61 17.66
C GLY A 22 -27.22 -23.62 16.75
N ALA A 23 -27.16 -22.31 17.03
CA ALA A 23 -27.78 -21.31 16.19
C ALA A 23 -27.00 -21.10 14.87
N PRO A 24 -27.62 -21.29 13.68
CA PRO A 24 -26.93 -21.16 12.40
C PRO A 24 -26.33 -19.77 12.15
N TYR A 25 -26.98 -18.71 12.64
CA TYR A 25 -26.46 -17.34 12.48
C TYR A 25 -25.16 -17.08 13.26
N VAL A 26 -24.89 -17.82 14.34
CA VAL A 26 -23.62 -17.72 15.07
C VAL A 26 -22.49 -18.33 14.26
N LEU A 27 -22.77 -19.47 13.61
CA LEU A 27 -21.83 -20.12 12.70
C LEU A 27 -21.57 -19.27 11.44
N GLN A 28 -22.57 -18.57 10.93
CA GLN A 28 -22.40 -17.64 9.80
C GLN A 28 -21.47 -16.46 10.13
N GLU A 29 -21.39 -16.05 11.39
CA GLU A 29 -20.53 -14.95 11.86
C GLU A 29 -19.23 -15.48 12.48
N ARG A 30 -18.88 -16.75 12.25
CA ARG A 30 -17.74 -17.42 12.90
C ARG A 30 -16.44 -16.63 12.80
N SER A 31 -16.02 -16.26 11.59
CA SER A 31 -14.75 -15.56 11.37
C SER A 31 -14.74 -14.21 12.08
N ALA A 32 -15.85 -13.48 12.05
CA ALA A 32 -15.99 -12.19 12.73
C ALA A 32 -15.88 -12.31 14.26
N ILE A 33 -16.50 -13.34 14.84
CA ILE A 33 -16.44 -13.65 16.27
C ILE A 33 -15.02 -14.05 16.68
N LEU A 34 -14.34 -14.88 15.89
CA LEU A 34 -12.96 -15.30 16.17
C LEU A 34 -12.00 -14.12 16.14
N ASP A 35 -12.15 -13.21 15.17
CA ASP A 35 -11.37 -11.97 15.09
C ASP A 35 -11.60 -11.09 16.34
N ASP A 36 -12.87 -10.86 16.70
CA ASP A 36 -13.22 -10.04 17.88
C ASP A 36 -12.68 -10.65 19.18
N LEU A 37 -12.76 -11.98 19.33
CA LEU A 37 -12.25 -12.67 20.50
C LEU A 37 -10.71 -12.58 20.58
N LYS A 38 -10.02 -12.77 19.46
CA LYS A 38 -8.56 -12.63 19.35
C LYS A 38 -8.13 -11.23 19.76
N LYS A 39 -8.80 -10.21 19.21
CA LYS A 39 -8.57 -8.81 19.55
C LYS A 39 -8.84 -8.49 21.01
N CYS A 40 -9.98 -8.93 21.56
CA CYS A 40 -10.31 -8.68 22.96
C CYS A 40 -9.27 -9.33 23.89
N THR A 41 -8.83 -10.56 23.55
CA THR A 41 -7.83 -11.29 24.32
C THR A 41 -6.47 -10.57 24.28
N PHE A 42 -6.01 -10.17 23.10
CA PHE A 42 -4.78 -9.39 22.97
C PHE A 42 -4.86 -8.07 23.73
N CYS A 43 -5.92 -7.28 23.51
CA CYS A 43 -6.04 -5.95 24.12
C CYS A 43 -6.23 -6.01 25.65
N ALA A 44 -6.69 -7.14 26.18
CA ALA A 44 -6.80 -7.37 27.62
C ALA A 44 -5.43 -7.62 28.28
N SER A 45 -4.47 -8.21 27.56
CA SER A 45 -3.12 -8.49 28.05
C SER A 45 -2.07 -7.48 27.60
N TYR A 46 -2.34 -6.68 26.56
CA TYR A 46 -1.37 -5.75 26.00
C TYR A 46 -1.04 -4.59 26.96
N ASP A 47 0.24 -4.49 27.29
CA ASP A 47 0.90 -3.37 27.97
C ASP A 47 1.50 -2.45 26.89
N ALA A 48 0.79 -1.36 26.56
CA ALA A 48 1.27 -0.39 25.60
C ALA A 48 2.53 0.31 26.15
N PRO A 49 3.65 0.33 25.39
CA PRO A 49 4.88 0.97 25.84
C PRO A 49 4.73 2.48 25.93
N GLU A 50 5.43 3.09 26.88
CA GLU A 50 5.48 4.54 27.01
C GLU A 50 6.33 5.14 25.87
N PRO A 51 6.06 6.39 25.43
CA PRO A 51 6.76 6.99 24.30
C PRO A 51 8.29 7.03 24.43
N ASP A 52 8.84 7.11 25.65
CA ASP A 52 10.27 7.13 25.91
C ASP A 52 10.93 5.75 25.77
N GLU A 53 10.17 4.66 25.88
CA GLU A 53 10.65 3.29 25.63
C GLU A 53 10.81 2.99 24.14
N LEU A 54 10.11 3.76 23.28
CA LEU A 54 10.07 3.58 21.83
C LEU A 54 11.11 4.39 21.05
N ILE A 55 11.74 5.36 21.71
CA ILE A 55 12.67 6.31 21.11
C ILE A 55 14.08 5.91 21.54
N ASP A 56 15.00 5.75 20.60
CA ASP A 56 16.39 5.42 20.96
C ASP A 56 17.09 6.61 21.66
N GLY A 57 16.75 7.84 21.25
CA GLY A 57 17.11 9.06 21.98
C GLY A 57 16.46 9.18 23.37
N GLU A 58 16.82 10.23 24.10
CA GLU A 58 16.16 10.60 25.36
C GLU A 58 14.98 11.54 25.09
N LEU A 59 13.76 11.11 25.43
CA LEU A 59 12.58 11.97 25.40
C LEU A 59 12.53 12.87 26.64
N LEU A 60 12.84 14.15 26.46
CA LEU A 60 12.89 15.12 27.57
C LEU A 60 11.52 15.71 27.91
N SER A 61 10.65 15.87 26.90
CA SER A 61 9.27 16.30 27.11
C SER A 61 8.42 16.02 25.87
N TRP A 62 7.17 15.60 26.06
CA TRP A 62 6.17 15.45 25.00
C TRP A 62 4.82 15.99 25.43
N ASN A 63 4.13 16.69 24.54
CA ASN A 63 2.74 17.07 24.70
C ASN A 63 1.99 16.76 23.41
N GLU A 64 1.23 15.67 23.42
CA GLU A 64 0.52 15.12 22.27
C GLU A 64 -0.45 16.12 21.62
N LYS A 65 -1.25 16.83 22.43
CA LYS A 65 -2.24 17.79 21.93
C LYS A 65 -1.62 18.98 21.20
N SER A 66 -0.49 19.48 21.69
CA SER A 66 0.19 20.65 21.10
C SER A 66 1.31 20.28 20.13
N GLY A 67 1.68 19.00 20.03
CA GLY A 67 2.83 18.51 19.28
C GLY A 67 4.17 19.01 19.82
N LYS A 68 4.22 19.62 21.01
CA LYS A 68 5.48 20.10 21.58
C LYS A 68 6.34 18.92 22.01
N ILE A 69 7.54 18.83 21.47
CA ILE A 69 8.49 17.76 21.76
C ILE A 69 9.87 18.33 22.07
N LYS A 70 10.61 17.63 22.92
CA LYS A 70 12.03 17.85 23.19
C LYS A 70 12.73 16.51 23.29
N LEU A 71 13.75 16.32 22.45
CA LEU A 71 14.55 15.10 22.33
C LEU A 71 16.01 15.44 22.55
N ARG A 72 16.76 14.47 23.07
CA ARG A 72 18.21 14.54 23.19
C ARG A 72 18.87 13.25 22.73
N TYR A 73 19.86 13.39 21.86
CA TYR A 73 20.64 12.29 21.32
C TYR A 73 22.09 12.40 21.76
N ARG A 74 22.73 11.25 22.05
CA ARG A 74 24.13 11.14 22.46
C ARG A 74 24.82 10.04 21.64
N PRO A 75 26.15 10.03 21.53
CA PRO A 75 26.88 8.91 20.92
C PRO A 75 26.40 7.56 21.49
N GLY A 76 26.12 6.60 20.61
CA GLY A 76 25.57 5.29 20.99
C GLY A 76 24.04 5.23 21.08
N ARG A 77 23.36 6.37 21.14
CA ARG A 77 21.89 6.49 21.10
C ARG A 77 21.45 7.43 19.97
N MET A 78 21.60 6.97 18.73
CA MET A 78 21.34 7.69 17.48
C MET A 78 20.54 6.83 16.48
N GLY A 79 19.94 5.72 16.92
CA GLY A 79 19.22 4.73 16.12
C GLY A 79 17.98 5.28 15.42
N ASP A 80 17.36 6.33 15.96
CA ASP A 80 16.21 6.99 15.32
C ASP A 80 16.56 7.67 13.99
N PHE A 81 17.84 8.00 13.74
CA PHE A 81 18.24 8.71 12.53
C PHE A 81 18.29 7.79 11.31
N ILE A 82 17.60 8.21 10.25
CA ILE A 82 17.62 7.55 8.96
C ILE A 82 18.90 7.94 8.22
N LYS A 83 19.54 6.95 7.58
CA LYS A 83 20.72 7.12 6.73
C LYS A 83 20.34 6.85 5.27
N PRO A 84 20.06 7.89 4.46
CA PRO A 84 19.73 7.71 3.05
C PRO A 84 20.88 7.07 2.28
N ALA A 85 20.53 6.31 1.24
CA ALA A 85 21.51 5.76 0.30
C ALA A 85 22.38 6.89 -0.28
N ARG A 86 23.70 6.70 -0.25
CA ARG A 86 24.67 7.71 -0.68
C ARG A 86 25.48 7.25 -1.89
N LYS A 87 25.78 8.17 -2.80
CA LYS A 87 26.78 7.93 -3.84
C LYS A 87 28.16 7.74 -3.20
N LYS A 88 29.02 6.92 -3.82
CA LYS A 88 30.39 6.68 -3.37
C LYS A 88 31.14 8.01 -3.22
N GLY A 89 31.68 8.28 -2.03
CA GLY A 89 32.41 9.52 -1.72
C GLY A 89 31.58 10.68 -1.16
N ALA A 90 30.24 10.59 -1.11
CA ALA A 90 29.40 11.58 -0.43
C ALA A 90 29.48 11.43 1.10
N GLN A 91 29.37 12.55 1.83
CA GLN A 91 29.31 12.54 3.29
C GLN A 91 28.03 11.86 3.79
N GLU A 92 28.13 11.16 4.93
CA GLU A 92 26.96 10.57 5.57
C GLU A 92 25.98 11.68 5.99
N THR A 93 24.69 11.45 5.70
CA THR A 93 23.61 12.34 6.11
C THR A 93 22.75 11.59 7.12
N LEU A 94 22.55 12.19 8.29
CA LEU A 94 21.65 11.72 9.33
C LEU A 94 20.37 12.53 9.24
N VAL A 95 19.27 11.90 8.82
CA VAL A 95 17.95 12.54 8.71
C VAL A 95 17.14 12.15 9.93
N HIS A 96 16.65 13.12 10.68
CA HIS A 96 15.72 12.83 11.76
C HIS A 96 14.31 12.61 11.17
N PRO A 97 13.60 11.52 11.51
CA PRO A 97 12.30 11.16 10.91
C PRO A 97 11.18 12.15 11.23
N LEU A 98 11.30 12.86 12.35
CA LEU A 98 10.32 13.84 12.80
C LEU A 98 10.11 15.01 11.81
N THR A 99 8.87 15.18 11.37
CA THR A 99 8.43 16.33 10.58
C THR A 99 7.85 17.40 11.50
N PHE A 100 8.27 18.64 11.34
CA PHE A 100 7.75 19.75 12.15
C PHE A 100 6.49 20.37 11.54
N ALA A 101 5.50 20.67 12.39
CA ALA A 101 4.29 21.43 12.04
C ALA A 101 4.41 22.92 12.41
N GLY A 102 5.42 23.28 13.20
CA GLY A 102 5.65 24.64 13.67
C GLY A 102 7.12 24.93 13.90
N SER A 103 7.39 26.01 14.63
CA SER A 103 8.76 26.44 14.90
C SER A 103 9.54 25.39 15.69
N TYR A 104 10.83 25.28 15.41
CA TYR A 104 11.72 24.33 16.07
C TYR A 104 13.16 24.84 16.13
N SER A 105 13.97 24.15 16.91
CA SER A 105 15.40 24.38 16.98
C SER A 105 16.16 23.07 17.17
N ALA A 106 17.40 23.05 16.69
CA ALA A 106 18.35 22.00 17.03
C ALA A 106 19.62 22.62 17.58
N THR A 107 20.15 22.04 18.65
CA THR A 107 21.43 22.41 19.27
C THR A 107 22.37 21.23 19.17
N ILE A 108 23.54 21.43 18.58
CA ILE A 108 24.57 20.40 18.39
C ILE A 108 25.77 20.81 19.25
N LYS A 109 26.07 20.02 20.27
CA LYS A 109 27.30 20.18 21.07
C LYS A 109 28.36 19.26 20.50
N LEU A 110 29.55 19.81 20.30
CA LEU A 110 30.69 19.12 19.74
C LEU A 110 31.86 19.20 20.70
N GLN A 111 32.50 18.07 20.98
CA GLN A 111 33.77 18.04 21.71
C GLN A 111 34.85 18.80 20.93
N ARG A 112 34.81 18.72 19.58
CA ARG A 112 35.73 19.41 18.68
C ARG A 112 35.01 19.79 17.38
N TYR A 113 35.06 21.07 17.00
CA TYR A 113 34.55 21.54 15.71
C TYR A 113 35.63 21.39 14.63
N LEU A 114 35.55 20.31 13.87
CA LEU A 114 36.47 20.06 12.76
C LEU A 114 35.83 20.34 11.41
N VAL A 115 36.59 21.02 10.56
CA VAL A 115 36.27 21.20 9.15
C VAL A 115 37.29 20.37 8.36
N ASN A 116 36.81 19.29 7.75
CA ASN A 116 37.61 18.43 6.87
C ASN A 116 37.46 18.91 5.41
N LYS A 117 37.33 17.99 4.46
CA LYS A 117 37.12 18.28 3.03
C LYS A 117 35.88 19.14 2.74
N TYR A 118 34.85 19.05 3.58
CA TYR A 118 33.59 19.79 3.45
C TYR A 118 33.14 20.34 4.81
N LEU A 119 32.44 21.48 4.79
CA LEU A 119 31.85 22.07 6.00
C LEU A 119 30.68 21.21 6.51
N PRO A 120 30.51 21.08 7.84
CA PRO A 120 29.30 20.50 8.39
C PRO A 120 28.06 21.31 7.99
N VAL A 121 26.99 20.63 7.58
CA VAL A 121 25.76 21.24 7.04
C VAL A 121 24.54 20.74 7.83
N VAL A 122 23.69 21.67 8.25
CA VAL A 122 22.32 21.35 8.68
C VAL A 122 21.37 21.64 7.53
N HIS A 123 20.53 20.67 7.21
CA HIS A 123 19.44 20.80 6.26
C HIS A 123 18.12 20.98 7.01
N VAL A 124 17.33 21.96 6.60
CA VAL A 124 16.02 22.31 7.14
C VAL A 124 15.00 22.15 6.04
N GLY A 125 13.92 21.41 6.30
CA GLY A 125 12.94 21.06 5.27
C GLY A 125 13.47 20.01 4.30
N TRP A 126 14.21 19.01 4.81
CA TRP A 126 14.88 17.97 4.02
C TRP A 126 13.95 17.26 3.03
N ASN A 127 12.72 16.99 3.44
CA ASN A 127 11.67 16.33 2.64
C ASN A 127 10.79 17.30 1.84
N THR A 128 11.21 18.54 1.63
CA THR A 128 10.42 19.57 0.95
C THR A 128 11.10 20.02 -0.33
N ASN A 129 10.33 20.59 -1.27
CA ASN A 129 10.87 21.15 -2.51
C ASN A 129 11.58 22.50 -2.32
N ALA A 130 11.59 23.04 -1.10
CA ALA A 130 12.25 24.30 -0.76
C ALA A 130 13.16 24.16 0.48
N PRO A 131 14.17 23.26 0.45
CA PRO A 131 15.04 23.04 1.58
C PRO A 131 15.94 24.26 1.83
N VAL A 132 16.38 24.42 3.06
CA VAL A 132 17.36 25.42 3.47
C VAL A 132 18.58 24.70 4.01
N THR A 133 19.77 25.06 3.54
CA THR A 133 21.03 24.51 4.06
C THR A 133 21.76 25.58 4.85
N ALA A 134 22.30 25.20 6.01
CA ALA A 134 23.04 26.11 6.86
C ALA A 134 24.41 25.54 7.27
N THR A 135 25.45 26.35 7.12
CA THR A 135 26.82 26.07 7.56
C THR A 135 27.26 27.12 8.58
N PHE A 136 28.15 26.74 9.49
CA PHE A 136 28.59 27.59 10.58
C PHE A 136 29.94 28.28 10.32
N GLY A 137 30.62 27.90 9.23
CA GLY A 137 31.89 28.49 8.80
C GLY A 137 33.04 28.31 9.79
N LEU A 138 34.19 28.86 9.45
CA LEU A 138 35.42 28.80 10.22
C LEU A 138 36.06 30.20 10.29
N LYS A 139 36.36 30.67 11.50
CA LYS A 139 37.13 31.89 11.75
C LYS A 139 38.48 31.78 11.04
N ARG A 140 38.95 32.89 10.51
CA ARG A 140 40.24 32.96 9.83
C ARG A 140 41.37 32.56 10.77
N GLY A 141 42.07 31.48 10.43
CA GLY A 141 43.23 30.95 11.16
C GLY A 141 44.19 30.21 10.23
N GLY A 142 45.41 29.94 10.69
CA GLY A 142 46.43 29.22 9.91
C GLY A 142 47.53 28.64 10.80
N ARG A 143 48.21 27.59 10.31
CA ARG A 143 49.52 27.11 10.80
C ARG A 143 50.49 27.23 9.62
N GLY A 144 51.55 28.03 9.76
CA GLY A 144 52.46 28.33 8.65
C GLY A 144 51.83 29.23 7.57
N ASN A 145 52.18 29.03 6.30
CA ASN A 145 51.76 29.88 5.17
C ASN A 145 50.33 29.62 4.63
N THR A 146 49.55 28.72 5.24
CA THR A 146 48.19 28.40 4.75
C THR A 146 47.11 28.95 5.67
N VAL A 147 46.25 29.80 5.12
CA VAL A 147 45.09 30.38 5.79
C VAL A 147 43.86 29.53 5.44
N TYR A 148 43.19 28.96 6.45
CA TYR A 148 41.93 28.26 6.28
C TYR A 148 40.80 29.08 6.93
N PHE A 149 39.78 29.44 6.17
CA PHE A 149 38.60 30.14 6.67
C PHE A 149 37.36 29.86 5.82
N ALA A 150 36.19 30.01 6.41
CA ALA A 150 34.92 29.93 5.69
C ALA A 150 33.86 30.80 6.37
N ASP A 151 33.03 31.50 5.60
CA ASP A 151 31.89 32.20 6.17
C ASP A 151 30.81 31.21 6.61
N ALA A 152 30.09 31.56 7.68
CA ALA A 152 28.81 30.94 7.96
C ALA A 152 27.84 31.31 6.84
N ALA A 153 27.08 30.33 6.34
CA ALA A 153 26.18 30.54 5.22
C ALA A 153 24.81 29.93 5.47
N ILE A 154 23.77 30.58 4.94
CA ILE A 154 22.42 30.03 4.81
C ILE A 154 22.04 30.12 3.34
N SER A 155 21.82 28.98 2.69
CA SER A 155 21.39 28.89 1.29
C SER A 155 19.94 28.41 1.22
N PHE A 156 19.15 29.12 0.43
CA PHE A 156 17.73 28.86 0.18
C PHE A 156 17.60 28.22 -1.19
N HIS A 157 16.96 27.06 -1.23
CA HIS A 157 16.80 26.27 -2.45
C HIS A 157 15.32 26.24 -2.86
N GLU A 158 15.07 26.08 -4.14
CA GLU A 158 13.75 25.79 -4.71
C GLU A 158 13.93 24.85 -5.90
N ASN A 159 13.20 23.74 -5.90
CA ASN A 159 13.26 22.70 -6.94
C ASN A 159 14.70 22.24 -7.24
N GLY A 160 15.50 22.04 -6.19
CA GLY A 160 16.90 21.57 -6.29
C GLY A 160 17.92 22.64 -6.67
N SER A 161 17.51 23.87 -6.96
CA SER A 161 18.40 24.98 -7.34
C SER A 161 18.55 26.01 -6.22
N VAL A 162 19.76 26.52 -6.01
CA VAL A 162 20.04 27.60 -5.04
C VAL A 162 19.47 28.91 -5.57
N GLN A 163 18.54 29.50 -4.84
CA GLN A 163 17.94 30.80 -5.19
C GLN A 163 18.67 31.97 -4.54
N LYS A 164 19.09 31.79 -3.28
CA LYS A 164 19.73 32.85 -2.49
C LYS A 164 20.69 32.26 -1.48
N THR A 165 21.80 32.96 -1.22
CA THR A 165 22.70 32.63 -0.10
C THR A 165 23.01 33.87 0.72
N VAL A 166 22.88 33.77 2.05
CA VAL A 166 23.31 34.79 3.01
C VAL A 166 24.60 34.31 3.67
N LYS A 167 25.68 35.08 3.56
CA LYS A 167 26.99 34.77 4.17
C LYS A 167 27.35 35.80 5.25
N LYS A 168 28.02 35.34 6.30
CA LYS A 168 28.57 36.21 7.35
C LYS A 168 29.79 35.55 8.00
N LYS A 169 30.76 36.37 8.41
CA LYS A 169 32.00 35.90 9.03
C LYS A 169 31.72 34.98 10.22
N SER A 170 32.36 33.81 10.24
CA SER A 170 32.28 32.90 11.37
C SER A 170 33.21 33.33 12.50
N THR A 171 32.84 32.94 13.72
CA THR A 171 33.64 33.13 14.94
C THR A 171 34.16 31.81 15.51
N LEU A 172 33.87 30.68 14.85
CA LEU A 172 34.24 29.34 15.32
C LEU A 172 35.67 28.99 14.97
N GLU A 173 36.37 28.30 15.86
CA GLU A 173 37.76 27.89 15.69
C GLU A 173 37.86 26.38 15.45
N SER A 174 38.74 25.97 14.54
CA SER A 174 38.92 24.55 14.20
C SER A 174 39.58 23.82 15.35
N GLY A 175 39.04 22.66 15.73
CA GLY A 175 39.55 21.79 16.77
C GLY A 175 39.15 22.17 18.20
N ALA A 176 38.54 23.35 18.41
CA ALA A 176 37.98 23.78 19.68
C ALA A 176 36.56 23.18 19.89
N PRO A 177 36.11 22.98 21.14
CA PRO A 177 34.72 22.64 21.43
C PRO A 177 33.76 23.71 20.89
N ALA A 178 32.57 23.30 20.44
CA ALA A 178 31.59 24.23 19.93
C ALA A 178 30.15 23.83 20.27
N THR A 179 29.32 24.82 20.54
CA THR A 179 27.86 24.68 20.61
C THR A 179 27.25 25.41 19.42
N LEU A 180 26.64 24.63 18.52
CA LEU A 180 26.00 25.13 17.31
C LEU A 180 24.50 25.09 17.51
N LYS A 181 23.78 26.13 17.10
CA LYS A 181 22.32 26.16 17.21
C LYS A 181 21.68 26.70 15.95
N ILE A 182 20.60 26.05 15.54
CA ILE A 182 19.71 26.51 14.48
C ILE A 182 18.32 26.78 15.06
N ASN A 183 17.75 27.93 14.72
CA ASN A 183 16.39 28.31 15.07
C ASN A 183 15.58 28.50 13.80
N VAL A 184 14.51 27.73 13.65
CA VAL A 184 13.61 27.75 12.50
C VAL A 184 12.26 28.27 12.97
N LYS A 185 11.89 29.45 12.48
CA LYS A 185 10.58 30.07 12.67
C LYS A 185 9.77 29.99 11.38
N SER A 186 8.48 30.31 11.45
CA SER A 186 7.60 30.30 10.27
C SER A 186 8.18 31.08 9.09
N GLY A 187 8.64 32.32 9.30
CA GLY A 187 9.17 33.17 8.22
C GLY A 187 10.68 33.44 8.26
N SER A 188 11.43 32.86 9.20
CA SER A 188 12.87 33.14 9.33
C SER A 188 13.66 31.96 9.86
N ILE A 189 14.96 31.99 9.57
CA ILE A 189 15.94 31.04 10.07
C ILE A 189 17.13 31.81 10.63
N SER A 190 17.74 31.30 11.70
CA SER A 190 18.94 31.87 12.31
C SER A 190 19.87 30.77 12.78
N VAL A 191 21.18 30.95 12.56
CA VAL A 191 22.22 30.06 13.07
C VAL A 191 23.13 30.79 14.04
N TYR A 192 23.58 30.07 15.06
CA TYR A 192 24.40 30.55 16.16
C TYR A 192 25.58 29.61 16.37
N GLY A 193 26.73 30.17 16.76
CA GLY A 193 27.90 29.44 17.21
C GLY A 193 28.35 30.00 18.56
N ASN A 194 28.49 29.15 19.57
CA ASN A 194 28.85 29.51 20.94
C ASN A 194 27.98 30.66 21.48
N GLY A 195 26.67 30.59 21.24
CA GLY A 195 25.67 31.59 21.65
C GLY A 195 25.62 32.87 20.79
N ARG A 196 26.61 33.13 19.94
CA ARG A 196 26.65 34.31 19.06
C ARG A 196 25.94 34.03 17.73
N LYS A 197 25.05 34.94 17.32
CA LYS A 197 24.34 34.82 16.04
C LYS A 197 25.30 35.00 14.87
N LEU A 198 25.45 33.95 14.06
CA LEU A 198 26.35 33.97 12.90
C LEU A 198 25.63 34.50 11.66
N ALA A 199 24.46 33.95 11.32
CA ALA A 199 23.70 34.37 10.15
C ALA A 199 22.18 34.24 10.39
N SER A 200 21.40 34.96 9.60
CA SER A 200 19.94 34.80 9.53
C SER A 200 19.39 35.23 8.19
N GLY A 201 18.25 34.66 7.81
CA GLY A 201 17.54 35.06 6.60
C GLY A 201 16.05 34.74 6.66
N SER A 202 15.32 35.33 5.71
CA SER A 202 13.88 35.11 5.54
C SER A 202 13.63 33.85 4.71
N ARG A 203 12.62 33.08 5.08
CA ARG A 203 12.18 31.86 4.38
C ARG A 203 10.68 31.91 4.09
N LYS A 204 10.22 31.03 3.19
CA LYS A 204 8.81 30.87 2.88
C LYS A 204 8.03 30.44 4.14
N LYS A 205 6.92 31.14 4.41
CA LYS A 205 6.10 30.91 5.61
C LYS A 205 5.48 29.52 5.61
N GLY A 206 5.42 28.90 6.79
CA GLY A 206 4.67 27.65 7.02
C GLY A 206 5.31 26.35 6.52
N ILE A 207 6.45 26.41 5.83
CA ILE A 207 7.20 25.21 5.44
C ILE A 207 8.16 24.88 6.56
N PHE A 208 8.22 23.65 7.08
CA PHE A 208 9.16 23.28 8.16
C PHE A 208 9.91 21.98 7.86
N GLY A 209 9.17 20.92 7.50
CA GLY A 209 9.70 19.63 7.09
C GLY A 209 10.58 18.95 8.14
N GLN A 210 11.43 18.04 7.69
CA GLN A 210 12.42 17.32 8.51
C GLN A 210 13.74 18.11 8.64
N ILE A 211 14.57 17.71 9.61
CA ILE A 211 15.94 18.20 9.79
C ILE A 211 16.94 17.08 9.45
N ALA A 212 18.04 17.43 8.77
CA ALA A 212 19.14 16.51 8.54
C ALA A 212 20.49 17.13 8.86
N PHE A 213 21.45 16.28 9.21
CA PHE A 213 22.79 16.67 9.64
C PHE A 213 23.81 15.97 8.75
N ASN A 214 24.75 16.72 8.19
CA ASN A 214 25.77 16.20 7.32
C ASN A 214 27.15 16.65 7.80
N GLY A 215 28.10 15.71 7.89
CA GLY A 215 29.51 16.03 8.13
C GLY A 215 29.86 16.43 9.57
N PHE A 216 28.95 16.23 10.53
CA PHE A 216 29.25 16.43 11.95
C PHE A 216 30.02 15.24 12.52
N THR A 217 31.11 15.53 13.23
CA THR A 217 31.96 14.55 13.92
C THR A 217 32.21 15.03 15.35
N TYR A 218 32.63 14.12 16.26
CA TYR A 218 32.86 14.44 17.68
C TYR A 218 31.62 15.04 18.36
N ILE A 219 30.44 14.52 18.01
CA ILE A 219 29.16 14.92 18.59
C ILE A 219 29.16 14.50 20.06
N GLU A 220 28.90 15.44 20.96
CA GLU A 220 28.64 15.16 22.36
C GLU A 220 27.14 14.96 22.57
N GLU A 221 26.32 15.84 21.99
CA GLU A 221 24.88 15.81 22.13
C GLU A 221 24.19 16.53 20.96
N ILE A 222 23.04 16.03 20.51
CA ILE A 222 22.09 16.78 19.68
C ILE A 222 20.77 16.92 20.44
N GLU A 223 20.37 18.15 20.73
CA GLU A 223 19.04 18.46 21.28
C GLU A 223 18.14 18.97 20.16
N ILE A 224 16.96 18.36 19.98
CA ILE A 224 15.96 18.77 18.99
C ILE A 224 14.68 19.12 19.75
N GLN A 225 14.11 20.29 19.48
CA GLN A 225 12.86 20.70 20.13
C GLN A 225 11.99 21.57 19.24
N GLY A 226 10.67 21.46 19.39
CA GLY A 226 9.73 22.28 18.63
C GLY A 226 8.33 21.72 18.60
N THR A 227 7.54 22.19 17.64
CA THR A 227 6.19 21.67 17.36
C THR A 227 6.25 20.64 16.23
N ALA A 228 6.20 19.37 16.61
CA ALA A 228 6.21 18.21 15.74
C ALA A 228 4.81 17.80 15.25
N GLN A 229 4.76 17.12 14.11
CA GLN A 229 3.62 16.28 13.76
C GLN A 229 3.66 15.00 14.62
N GLY A 230 2.49 14.50 15.04
CA GLY A 230 2.40 13.29 15.87
C GLY A 230 2.64 11.97 15.10
N SER A 231 2.70 12.02 13.77
CA SER A 231 2.76 10.83 12.89
C SER A 231 3.99 9.95 13.14
N TRP A 232 5.15 10.52 13.45
CA TRP A 232 6.35 9.70 13.73
C TRP A 232 6.21 8.88 15.02
N LEU A 233 5.81 9.50 16.13
CA LEU A 233 5.61 8.79 17.41
C LEU A 233 4.47 7.78 17.33
N GLN A 234 3.40 8.13 16.61
CA GLN A 234 2.31 7.21 16.32
C GLN A 234 2.82 6.00 15.53
N GLY A 235 3.63 6.22 14.49
CA GLY A 235 4.25 5.14 13.73
C GLY A 235 5.13 4.20 14.57
N LEU A 236 5.84 4.72 15.58
CA LEU A 236 6.60 3.90 16.53
C LEU A 236 5.69 3.05 17.43
N ARG A 237 4.60 3.65 17.96
CA ARG A 237 3.59 2.94 18.77
C ARG A 237 2.92 1.83 17.98
N ASP A 238 2.59 2.11 16.73
CA ASP A 238 2.00 1.15 15.80
C ASP A 238 2.94 0.00 15.51
N ALA A 239 4.22 0.27 15.24
CA ALA A 239 5.22 -0.77 15.03
C ALA A 239 5.36 -1.68 16.25
N ALA A 240 5.37 -1.11 17.46
CA ALA A 240 5.41 -1.89 18.70
C ALA A 240 4.13 -2.72 18.90
N PHE A 241 2.96 -2.15 18.62
CA PHE A 241 1.68 -2.87 18.68
C PHE A 241 1.68 -4.05 17.70
N GLN A 242 2.10 -3.85 16.46
CA GLN A 242 2.14 -4.91 15.45
C GLN A 242 3.14 -6.01 15.81
N ALA A 243 4.33 -5.65 16.31
CA ALA A 243 5.30 -6.63 16.78
C ALA A 243 4.74 -7.48 17.94
N ALA A 244 4.03 -6.86 18.89
CA ALA A 244 3.38 -7.58 19.98
C ALA A 244 2.21 -8.45 19.48
N TRP A 245 1.44 -7.95 18.51
CA TRP A 245 0.33 -8.70 17.90
C TRP A 245 0.83 -9.95 17.16
N GLU A 246 1.86 -9.83 16.32
CA GLU A 246 2.47 -10.96 15.60
C GLU A 246 3.02 -12.03 16.54
N LEU A 247 3.59 -11.63 17.68
CA LEU A 247 4.04 -12.57 18.70
C LEU A 247 2.86 -13.27 19.37
N PHE A 248 1.82 -12.52 19.75
CA PHE A 248 0.62 -13.07 20.36
C PHE A 248 -0.11 -14.05 19.43
N GLU A 249 -0.24 -13.71 18.14
CA GLU A 249 -0.98 -14.50 17.17
C GLU A 249 -0.35 -15.88 16.91
N LYS A 250 0.97 -16.03 17.09
CA LYS A 250 1.66 -17.32 16.95
C LYS A 250 1.25 -18.36 18.01
N ASP A 251 0.97 -17.88 19.22
CA ASP A 251 0.65 -18.75 20.36
C ASP A 251 -0.86 -18.75 20.70
N TYR A 252 -1.65 -17.88 20.05
CA TYR A 252 -3.07 -17.76 20.32
C TYR A 252 -3.88 -18.94 19.76
N GLU A 253 -4.52 -19.69 20.64
CA GLU A 253 -5.48 -20.73 20.28
C GLU A 253 -6.88 -20.41 20.83
N PRO A 254 -7.91 -20.21 19.97
CA PRO A 254 -9.27 -19.89 20.43
C PRO A 254 -9.95 -21.05 21.18
N LYS A 255 -9.36 -22.24 21.15
CA LYS A 255 -9.93 -23.46 21.72
C LYS A 255 -10.06 -23.44 23.24
N ASP A 256 -9.28 -22.60 23.90
CA ASP A 256 -9.29 -22.48 25.37
C ASP A 256 -10.48 -21.65 25.87
N LEU A 257 -11.17 -20.94 24.98
CA LEU A 257 -12.22 -19.98 25.32
C LEU A 257 -13.59 -20.32 24.74
N LEU A 258 -13.68 -21.18 23.73
CA LEU A 258 -14.91 -21.44 22.98
C LEU A 258 -15.34 -22.91 23.03
N PRO A 259 -16.65 -23.20 22.93
CA PRO A 259 -17.15 -24.57 22.97
C PRO A 259 -16.83 -25.36 21.68
N GLU A 260 -16.73 -26.69 21.79
CA GLU A 260 -16.33 -27.58 20.68
C GLU A 260 -17.24 -27.50 19.46
N TRP A 261 -18.56 -27.35 19.66
CA TRP A 261 -19.54 -27.23 18.57
C TRP A 261 -19.25 -26.03 17.67
N PHE A 262 -18.72 -24.95 18.25
CA PHE A 262 -18.34 -23.76 17.50
C PHE A 262 -17.02 -24.05 16.77
N LEU A 263 -16.01 -24.59 17.45
CA LEU A 263 -14.68 -24.86 16.89
C LEU A 263 -14.66 -25.93 15.79
N GLY A 264 -15.67 -26.80 15.73
CA GLY A 264 -15.77 -27.87 14.75
C GLY A 264 -14.86 -29.07 15.03
N LYS A 265 -14.54 -29.35 16.30
CA LYS A 265 -13.98 -30.66 16.69
C LYS A 265 -15.15 -31.59 17.02
N GLY A 266 -15.35 -32.60 16.17
CA GLY A 266 -16.46 -33.57 16.30
C GLY A 266 -17.20 -33.88 15.00
N ILE A 267 -17.03 -33.05 13.95
CA ILE A 267 -17.52 -33.30 12.60
C ILE A 267 -16.28 -33.34 11.69
N ALA A 268 -15.77 -34.55 11.49
CA ALA A 268 -14.65 -34.94 10.60
C ALA A 268 -13.57 -33.86 10.38
N ALA A 269 -12.52 -33.94 11.19
CA ALA A 269 -11.23 -33.28 10.99
C ALA A 269 -10.45 -33.80 9.75
N GLU A 270 -11.14 -34.27 8.69
CA GLU A 270 -10.51 -34.83 7.50
C GLU A 270 -10.48 -33.86 6.30
N ALA A 271 -11.36 -32.86 6.20
CA ALA A 271 -11.46 -32.06 4.96
C ALA A 271 -10.83 -30.64 5.03
N SER A 272 -9.81 -30.42 5.87
CA SER A 272 -9.15 -29.11 5.99
C SER A 272 -7.63 -29.25 5.92
N THR A 273 -7.14 -29.68 4.76
CA THR A 273 -5.79 -29.37 4.29
C THR A 273 -5.81 -29.30 2.77
N THR A 274 -4.96 -28.45 2.21
CA THR A 274 -4.55 -28.42 0.79
C THR A 274 -3.90 -29.73 0.30
N ASP A 275 -4.00 -30.82 1.07
CA ASP A 275 -3.40 -32.13 0.81
C ASP A 275 -4.45 -33.25 0.62
N GLN A 276 -5.76 -32.99 0.71
CA GLN A 276 -6.78 -33.98 0.31
C GLN A 276 -7.10 -33.93 -1.20
N PRO A 277 -7.26 -35.09 -1.87
CA PRO A 277 -7.72 -35.16 -3.26
C PRO A 277 -9.05 -34.42 -3.48
N PRO A 278 -9.18 -33.56 -4.51
CA PRO A 278 -10.41 -32.83 -4.77
C PRO A 278 -11.44 -33.71 -5.51
N TYR A 279 -12.03 -34.71 -4.86
CA TYR A 279 -13.12 -35.49 -5.46
C TYR A 279 -14.41 -35.49 -4.63
N PRO A 280 -15.39 -34.67 -5.00
CA PRO A 280 -16.80 -34.93 -4.76
C PRO A 280 -17.47 -35.50 -6.00
N GLY A 281 -18.40 -36.43 -5.80
CA GLY A 281 -18.96 -37.30 -6.85
C GLY A 281 -18.91 -38.77 -6.40
N PRO A 282 -19.20 -39.75 -7.28
CA PRO A 282 -19.11 -41.16 -6.93
C PRO A 282 -17.68 -41.51 -6.48
N HIS A 283 -17.53 -41.75 -5.18
CA HIS A 283 -16.26 -41.99 -4.51
C HIS A 283 -15.60 -43.28 -5.05
N ARG A 284 -14.32 -43.19 -5.45
CA ARG A 284 -13.51 -44.34 -5.90
C ARG A 284 -12.18 -44.36 -5.12
N PRO A 285 -12.11 -45.08 -3.98
CA PRO A 285 -10.97 -45.03 -3.06
C PRO A 285 -9.60 -45.27 -3.72
N GLU A 286 -9.53 -46.17 -4.70
CA GLU A 286 -8.30 -46.48 -5.44
C GLU A 286 -7.74 -45.26 -6.21
N GLN A 287 -8.62 -44.40 -6.71
CA GLN A 287 -8.25 -43.17 -7.42
C GLN A 287 -7.74 -42.10 -6.43
N ASP A 288 -8.28 -42.06 -5.22
CA ASP A 288 -7.90 -41.10 -4.18
C ASP A 288 -6.48 -41.37 -3.68
N ASP A 289 -6.15 -42.63 -3.37
CA ASP A 289 -4.81 -43.04 -2.94
C ASP A 289 -3.77 -42.72 -4.03
N LEU A 290 -4.11 -43.03 -5.28
CA LEU A 290 -3.24 -42.80 -6.42
C LEU A 290 -3.00 -41.29 -6.63
N PHE A 291 -4.05 -40.46 -6.55
CA PHE A 291 -3.88 -39.01 -6.69
C PHE A 291 -3.14 -38.38 -5.51
N GLY A 292 -3.37 -38.85 -4.28
CA GLY A 292 -2.62 -38.42 -3.09
C GLY A 292 -1.12 -38.66 -3.24
N GLU A 293 -0.72 -39.79 -3.81
CA GLU A 293 0.68 -40.10 -4.15
C GLU A 293 1.22 -39.19 -5.26
N VAL A 294 0.44 -38.92 -6.31
CA VAL A 294 0.80 -37.94 -7.35
C VAL A 294 1.07 -36.58 -6.71
N MET A 295 0.17 -36.09 -5.86
CA MET A 295 0.32 -34.79 -5.20
C MET A 295 1.61 -34.74 -4.40
N ARG A 296 1.91 -35.78 -3.60
CA ARG A 296 3.14 -35.86 -2.80
C ARG A 296 4.40 -35.80 -3.65
N ARG A 297 4.46 -36.59 -4.73
CA ARG A 297 5.61 -36.63 -5.65
C ARG A 297 5.77 -35.34 -6.45
N SER A 298 4.66 -34.69 -6.80
CA SER A 298 4.66 -33.43 -7.55
C SER A 298 5.21 -32.25 -6.75
N LYS A 299 5.34 -32.37 -5.42
CA LYS A 299 6.01 -31.35 -4.58
C LYS A 299 7.49 -31.21 -4.93
N ASP A 300 8.15 -32.31 -5.27
CA ASP A 300 9.59 -32.35 -5.55
C ASP A 300 9.91 -32.31 -7.05
N ALA A 301 9.19 -33.10 -7.86
CA ALA A 301 9.45 -33.20 -9.31
C ALA A 301 8.20 -33.61 -10.11
N ASN A 302 7.60 -32.66 -10.83
CA ASN A 302 6.40 -32.89 -11.67
C ASN A 302 6.60 -33.98 -12.75
N TYR A 303 7.79 -34.05 -13.35
CA TYR A 303 8.09 -35.04 -14.38
C TYR A 303 8.13 -36.46 -13.80
N ASP A 304 8.74 -36.63 -12.63
CA ASP A 304 8.84 -37.92 -11.95
C ASP A 304 7.47 -38.38 -11.44
N ALA A 305 6.65 -37.46 -10.95
CA ALA A 305 5.26 -37.73 -10.57
C ALA A 305 4.44 -38.22 -11.79
N LEU A 306 4.60 -37.57 -12.95
CA LEU A 306 3.94 -37.99 -14.19
C LEU A 306 4.40 -39.37 -14.64
N LYS A 307 5.71 -39.62 -14.64
CA LYS A 307 6.28 -40.91 -15.04
C LYS A 307 5.79 -42.02 -14.12
N TRP A 308 5.88 -41.82 -12.81
CA TRP A 308 5.40 -42.76 -11.82
C TRP A 308 3.91 -43.06 -11.99
N PHE A 309 3.07 -42.04 -12.21
CA PHE A 309 1.64 -42.23 -12.45
C PHE A 309 1.38 -43.09 -13.69
N LEU A 310 2.07 -42.82 -14.80
CA LEU A 310 1.93 -43.58 -16.05
C LEU A 310 2.44 -45.02 -15.95
N ASP A 311 3.49 -45.26 -15.16
CA ASP A 311 4.04 -46.60 -14.92
C ASP A 311 3.13 -47.41 -13.96
N THR A 312 2.41 -46.74 -13.07
CA THR A 312 1.54 -47.35 -12.04
C THR A 312 0.13 -47.61 -12.55
N ASP A 313 -0.48 -46.66 -13.28
CA ASP A 313 -1.80 -46.82 -13.86
C ASP A 313 -1.74 -47.72 -15.10
N GLN A 314 -1.88 -49.04 -14.91
CA GLN A 314 -1.91 -50.03 -16.00
C GLN A 314 -3.27 -50.12 -16.71
N GLY A 315 -4.01 -49.01 -16.77
CA GLY A 315 -5.34 -48.93 -17.36
C GLY A 315 -6.49 -49.23 -16.40
N GLU A 316 -6.21 -49.35 -15.10
CA GLU A 316 -7.19 -49.66 -14.06
C GLU A 316 -8.07 -48.46 -13.71
N THR A 317 -7.53 -47.24 -13.81
CA THR A 317 -8.32 -46.03 -13.61
C THR A 317 -9.15 -45.66 -14.85
N THR A 318 -10.06 -44.72 -14.70
CA THR A 318 -10.90 -44.26 -15.80
C THR A 318 -10.21 -43.17 -16.64
N GLU A 319 -10.71 -42.97 -17.85
CA GLU A 319 -10.07 -42.07 -18.81
C GLU A 319 -10.16 -40.60 -18.37
N GLU A 320 -11.30 -40.17 -17.82
CA GLU A 320 -11.51 -38.84 -17.25
C GLU A 320 -10.51 -38.56 -16.12
N PHE A 321 -10.29 -39.53 -15.24
CA PHE A 321 -9.35 -39.42 -14.12
C PHE A 321 -7.90 -39.31 -14.63
N ARG A 322 -7.48 -40.17 -15.56
CA ARG A 322 -6.17 -40.04 -16.23
C ARG A 322 -5.98 -38.66 -16.87
N CYS A 323 -7.01 -38.16 -17.54
CA CYS A 323 -6.97 -36.84 -18.17
C CYS A 323 -6.81 -35.73 -17.11
N PHE A 324 -7.56 -35.80 -16.01
CA PHE A 324 -7.43 -34.89 -14.88
C PHE A 324 -6.02 -34.88 -14.28
N VAL A 325 -5.46 -36.05 -13.92
CA VAL A 325 -4.14 -36.14 -13.29
C VAL A 325 -3.06 -35.53 -14.18
N ARG A 326 -3.11 -35.83 -15.49
CA ARG A 326 -2.18 -35.26 -16.46
C ARG A 326 -2.38 -33.76 -16.62
N ALA A 327 -3.61 -33.27 -16.60
CA ALA A 327 -3.90 -31.85 -16.65
C ALA A 327 -3.34 -31.11 -15.42
N TYR A 328 -3.53 -31.67 -14.23
CA TYR A 328 -3.01 -31.13 -12.97
C TYR A 328 -1.47 -31.00 -13.02
N LEU A 329 -0.77 -32.06 -13.43
CA LEU A 329 0.69 -32.04 -13.55
C LEU A 329 1.18 -31.07 -14.64
N MET A 330 0.43 -30.91 -15.74
CA MET A 330 0.73 -29.92 -16.77
C MET A 330 0.54 -28.48 -16.27
N LEU A 331 -0.51 -28.21 -15.50
CA LEU A 331 -0.73 -26.91 -14.87
C LEU A 331 0.46 -26.55 -13.96
N ARG A 332 0.88 -27.49 -13.10
CA ARG A 332 2.05 -27.32 -12.22
C ARG A 332 3.35 -27.11 -12.98
N GLY A 333 3.46 -27.69 -14.18
CA GLY A 333 4.55 -27.46 -15.14
C GLY A 333 4.39 -26.20 -16.00
N GLN A 334 3.42 -25.32 -15.70
CA GLN A 334 3.08 -24.09 -16.44
C GLN A 334 2.68 -24.33 -17.91
N ASN A 335 2.31 -25.56 -18.26
CA ASN A 335 1.76 -25.89 -19.58
C ASN A 335 0.22 -25.73 -19.56
N TYR A 336 -0.23 -24.48 -19.44
CA TYR A 336 -1.66 -24.14 -19.31
C TYR A 336 -2.49 -24.64 -20.51
N LYS A 337 -1.95 -24.52 -21.74
CA LYS A 337 -2.64 -24.94 -22.96
C LYS A 337 -2.83 -26.46 -23.04
N GLY A 338 -1.82 -27.22 -22.59
CA GLY A 338 -1.91 -28.68 -22.51
C GLY A 338 -2.90 -29.13 -21.44
N ALA A 339 -2.84 -28.49 -20.27
CA ALA A 339 -3.75 -28.74 -19.16
C ALA A 339 -5.22 -28.50 -19.56
N LEU A 340 -5.51 -27.36 -20.21
CA LEU A 340 -6.85 -26.99 -20.65
C LEU A 340 -7.47 -28.06 -21.56
N LYS A 341 -6.73 -28.51 -22.58
CA LYS A 341 -7.20 -29.55 -23.52
C LYS A 341 -7.54 -30.87 -22.82
N LEU A 342 -6.75 -31.25 -21.81
CA LEU A 342 -6.97 -32.48 -21.07
C LEU A 342 -8.15 -32.36 -20.10
N CYS A 343 -8.32 -31.21 -19.43
CA CYS A 343 -9.51 -30.94 -18.62
C CYS A 343 -10.78 -30.94 -19.47
N GLU A 344 -10.78 -30.28 -20.63
CA GLU A 344 -11.93 -30.28 -21.56
C GLU A 344 -12.24 -31.70 -22.09
N ARG A 345 -11.23 -32.57 -22.22
CA ARG A 345 -11.46 -33.98 -22.56
C ARG A 345 -12.09 -34.73 -21.39
N ALA A 346 -11.57 -34.55 -20.18
CA ALA A 346 -12.13 -35.19 -18.98
C ALA A 346 -13.61 -34.80 -18.77
N CYS A 347 -13.93 -33.51 -18.87
CA CYS A 347 -15.30 -33.00 -18.72
C CYS A 347 -16.25 -33.45 -19.85
N ARG A 348 -15.72 -33.83 -21.02
CA ARG A 348 -16.53 -34.43 -22.10
C ARG A 348 -16.82 -35.91 -21.85
N ILE A 349 -15.90 -36.62 -21.22
CA ILE A 349 -16.06 -38.04 -20.86
C ILE A 349 -17.05 -38.14 -19.69
N ASP A 350 -16.85 -37.31 -18.67
CA ASP A 350 -17.72 -37.21 -17.51
C ASP A 350 -18.02 -35.73 -17.17
N PRO A 351 -19.19 -35.22 -17.57
CA PRO A 351 -19.64 -33.85 -17.25
C PRO A 351 -19.88 -33.56 -15.77
N GLU A 352 -19.92 -34.59 -14.92
CA GLU A 352 -20.09 -34.47 -13.47
C GLU A 352 -18.78 -34.69 -12.71
N HIS A 353 -17.65 -34.88 -13.41
CA HIS A 353 -16.34 -35.04 -12.78
C HIS A 353 -15.84 -33.73 -12.16
N VAL A 354 -16.18 -33.50 -10.90
CA VAL A 354 -15.97 -32.22 -10.21
C VAL A 354 -14.50 -31.80 -10.19
N ALA A 355 -13.57 -32.73 -9.98
CA ALA A 355 -12.13 -32.42 -9.96
C ALA A 355 -11.66 -31.76 -11.26
N SER A 356 -12.09 -32.29 -12.40
CA SER A 356 -11.77 -31.72 -13.72
C SER A 356 -12.42 -30.36 -13.93
N ARG A 357 -13.65 -30.18 -13.46
CA ARG A 357 -14.40 -28.93 -13.64
C ARG A 357 -13.86 -27.81 -12.73
N LEU A 358 -13.45 -28.13 -11.50
CA LEU A 358 -12.71 -27.20 -10.62
C LEU A 358 -11.37 -26.80 -11.25
N LEU A 359 -10.60 -27.76 -11.78
CA LEU A 359 -9.34 -27.48 -12.46
C LEU A 359 -9.55 -26.70 -13.77
N LEU A 360 -10.65 -26.95 -14.48
CA LEU A 360 -11.04 -26.20 -15.68
C LEU A 360 -11.35 -24.74 -15.34
N ALA A 361 -12.11 -24.49 -14.28
CA ALA A 361 -12.37 -23.14 -13.79
C ALA A 361 -11.08 -22.40 -13.41
N GLU A 362 -10.12 -23.07 -12.76
CA GLU A 362 -8.81 -22.50 -12.46
C GLU A 362 -8.02 -22.12 -13.71
N LEU A 363 -8.01 -22.99 -14.72
CA LEU A 363 -7.35 -22.73 -15.98
C LEU A 363 -8.01 -21.55 -16.73
N HIS A 364 -9.33 -21.42 -16.66
CA HIS A 364 -10.04 -20.27 -17.20
C HIS A 364 -9.66 -18.97 -16.48
N GLU A 365 -9.55 -18.97 -15.14
CA GLU A 365 -9.07 -17.81 -14.39
C GLU A 365 -7.65 -17.40 -14.77
N LEU A 366 -6.73 -18.37 -14.85
CA LEU A 366 -5.33 -18.14 -15.24
C LEU A 366 -5.20 -17.62 -16.67
N ASN A 367 -6.13 -18.00 -17.56
CA ASN A 367 -6.20 -17.50 -18.92
C ASN A 367 -7.00 -16.18 -19.05
N GLY A 368 -7.42 -15.57 -17.93
CA GLY A 368 -8.16 -14.30 -17.91
C GLY A 368 -9.66 -14.41 -18.19
N SER A 369 -10.19 -15.60 -18.42
CA SER A 369 -11.61 -15.88 -18.72
C SER A 369 -12.44 -16.07 -17.43
N ARG A 370 -12.42 -15.08 -16.52
CA ARG A 370 -13.06 -15.19 -15.19
C ARG A 370 -14.57 -15.47 -15.25
N GLU A 371 -15.31 -14.85 -16.16
CA GLU A 371 -16.76 -15.09 -16.27
C GLU A 371 -17.07 -16.54 -16.67
N THR A 372 -16.25 -17.14 -17.55
CA THR A 372 -16.37 -18.55 -17.89
C THR A 372 -16.10 -19.45 -16.68
N ALA A 373 -15.09 -19.11 -15.87
CA ALA A 373 -14.83 -19.83 -14.63
C ALA A 373 -16.01 -19.72 -13.64
N ILE A 374 -16.60 -18.53 -13.49
CA ILE A 374 -17.78 -18.32 -12.63
C ILE A 374 -18.96 -19.17 -13.12
N GLN A 375 -19.28 -19.14 -14.41
CA GLN A 375 -20.39 -19.91 -14.98
C GLN A 375 -20.22 -21.42 -14.74
N GLU A 376 -19.00 -21.91 -14.91
CA GLU A 376 -18.67 -23.32 -14.66
C GLU A 376 -18.84 -23.70 -13.18
N LEU A 377 -18.35 -22.85 -12.27
CA LEU A 377 -18.46 -23.05 -10.83
C LEU A 377 -19.91 -22.89 -10.32
N GLU A 378 -20.69 -21.96 -10.87
CA GLU A 378 -22.13 -21.84 -10.57
C GLU A 378 -22.90 -23.08 -11.03
N SER A 379 -22.56 -23.64 -12.20
CA SER A 379 -23.14 -24.90 -12.67
C SER A 379 -22.80 -26.06 -11.74
N LEU A 380 -21.54 -26.18 -11.31
CA LEU A 380 -21.12 -27.19 -10.33
C LEU A 380 -21.84 -27.02 -9.00
N TRP A 381 -21.96 -25.79 -8.50
CA TRP A 381 -22.61 -25.48 -7.23
C TRP A 381 -24.08 -25.91 -7.20
N ARG A 382 -24.80 -25.77 -8.33
CA ARG A 382 -26.19 -26.24 -8.46
C ARG A 382 -26.31 -27.77 -8.42
N LEU A 383 -25.29 -28.50 -8.91
CA LEU A 383 -25.29 -29.97 -8.92
C LEU A 383 -24.90 -30.56 -7.57
N PHE A 384 -23.94 -29.92 -6.89
CA PHE A 384 -23.35 -30.42 -5.64
C PHE A 384 -23.34 -29.32 -4.55
N PRO A 385 -24.52 -28.87 -4.09
CA PRO A 385 -24.66 -27.77 -3.11
C PRO A 385 -24.15 -28.09 -1.69
N GLU A 386 -23.78 -29.34 -1.44
CA GLU A 386 -23.23 -29.81 -0.16
C GLU A 386 -21.69 -29.85 -0.14
N ASP A 387 -21.03 -29.54 -1.26
CA ASP A 387 -19.58 -29.56 -1.35
C ASP A 387 -18.95 -28.19 -1.02
N GLY A 388 -18.29 -28.12 0.14
CA GLY A 388 -17.62 -26.90 0.62
C GLY A 388 -16.45 -26.43 -0.24
N ARG A 389 -15.81 -27.30 -1.04
CA ARG A 389 -14.71 -26.92 -1.94
C ARG A 389 -15.25 -26.14 -3.14
N ILE A 390 -16.39 -26.57 -3.70
CA ILE A 390 -17.07 -25.84 -4.79
C ILE A 390 -17.51 -24.46 -4.30
N ALA A 391 -18.17 -24.40 -3.14
CA ALA A 391 -18.59 -23.13 -2.53
C ALA A 391 -17.40 -22.19 -2.30
N SER A 392 -16.32 -22.69 -1.72
CA SER A 392 -15.10 -21.91 -1.47
C SER A 392 -14.50 -21.40 -2.77
N ARG A 393 -14.34 -22.28 -3.78
CA ARG A 393 -13.74 -21.89 -5.06
C ARG A 393 -14.61 -20.87 -5.80
N LEU A 394 -15.93 -21.06 -5.83
CA LEU A 394 -16.87 -20.10 -6.42
C LEU A 394 -16.78 -18.74 -5.71
N ALA A 395 -16.77 -18.71 -4.37
CA ALA A 395 -16.64 -17.48 -3.61
C ALA A 395 -15.29 -16.77 -3.86
N GLU A 396 -14.19 -17.51 -3.97
CA GLU A 396 -12.86 -16.97 -4.29
C GLU A 396 -12.81 -16.37 -5.71
N THR A 397 -13.37 -17.07 -6.70
CA THR A 397 -13.45 -16.59 -8.09
C THR A 397 -14.35 -15.36 -8.20
N LEU A 398 -15.51 -15.35 -7.52
CA LEU A 398 -16.38 -14.17 -7.43
C LEU A 398 -15.65 -12.98 -6.79
N LEU A 399 -14.89 -13.21 -5.71
CA LEU A 399 -14.08 -12.18 -5.08
C LEU A 399 -12.98 -11.65 -6.03
N SER A 400 -12.31 -12.52 -6.78
CA SER A 400 -11.34 -12.14 -7.81
C SER A 400 -11.96 -11.34 -8.96
N ALA A 401 -13.25 -11.56 -9.24
CA ALA A 401 -14.07 -10.74 -10.14
C ALA A 401 -14.68 -9.49 -9.47
N SER A 402 -14.26 -9.16 -8.23
CA SER A 402 -14.78 -8.03 -7.44
C SER A 402 -16.27 -8.12 -7.05
N ARG A 403 -16.88 -9.30 -7.14
CA ARG A 403 -18.28 -9.59 -6.79
C ARG A 403 -18.39 -9.98 -5.31
N VAL A 404 -17.94 -9.10 -4.42
CA VAL A 404 -17.84 -9.34 -2.95
C VAL A 404 -19.19 -9.77 -2.35
N SER A 405 -20.28 -9.09 -2.72
CA SER A 405 -21.63 -9.42 -2.21
C SER A 405 -22.10 -10.81 -2.65
N ASP A 406 -21.78 -11.21 -3.88
CA ASP A 406 -22.17 -12.51 -4.42
C ASP A 406 -21.37 -13.62 -3.74
N ALA A 407 -20.06 -13.41 -3.56
CA ALA A 407 -19.21 -14.32 -2.79
C ALA A 407 -19.75 -14.53 -1.37
N ARG A 408 -20.17 -13.45 -0.69
CA ARG A 408 -20.79 -13.53 0.64
C ARG A 408 -22.10 -14.33 0.63
N ASN A 409 -22.92 -14.17 -0.41
CA ASN A 409 -24.17 -14.93 -0.55
C ASN A 409 -23.91 -16.42 -0.74
N ILE A 410 -22.92 -16.80 -1.55
CA ILE A 410 -22.52 -18.20 -1.72
C ILE A 410 -22.10 -18.83 -0.40
N LEU A 411 -21.31 -18.14 0.44
CA LEU A 411 -20.93 -18.69 1.75
C LEU A 411 -22.13 -18.86 2.69
N LYS A 412 -23.10 -17.92 2.65
CA LYS A 412 -24.32 -18.03 3.45
C LYS A 412 -25.20 -19.20 3.00
N GLU A 413 -25.34 -19.39 1.69
CA GLU A 413 -26.05 -20.54 1.10
C GLU A 413 -25.35 -21.85 1.47
N ALA A 414 -24.02 -21.90 1.37
CA ALA A 414 -23.24 -23.07 1.75
C ALA A 414 -23.46 -23.49 3.22
N VAL A 415 -23.41 -22.52 4.14
CA VAL A 415 -23.72 -22.79 5.56
C VAL A 415 -25.17 -23.23 5.75
N ALA A 416 -26.12 -22.68 4.97
CA ALA A 416 -27.52 -23.08 5.03
C ALA A 416 -27.76 -24.50 4.50
N ASN A 417 -26.94 -24.98 3.55
CA ASN A 417 -27.00 -26.35 3.03
C ASN A 417 -26.42 -27.37 4.02
N GLY A 418 -25.56 -26.94 4.96
CA GLY A 418 -25.00 -27.81 5.99
C GLY A 418 -23.47 -27.87 5.98
N ILE A 419 -22.82 -27.10 5.10
CA ILE A 419 -21.37 -26.98 5.09
C ILE A 419 -20.91 -26.24 6.34
N HIS A 420 -20.05 -26.89 7.12
CA HIS A 420 -19.51 -26.27 8.32
C HIS A 420 -18.59 -25.08 7.96
N PRO A 421 -18.73 -23.89 8.59
CA PRO A 421 -17.96 -22.69 8.22
C PRO A 421 -16.45 -22.84 8.24
N ARG A 422 -15.91 -23.77 9.04
CA ARG A 422 -14.47 -24.11 9.05
C ARG A 422 -13.93 -24.51 7.67
N GLN A 423 -14.76 -25.12 6.81
CA GLN A 423 -14.36 -25.45 5.44
C GLN A 423 -14.27 -24.22 4.53
N LEU A 424 -14.92 -23.12 4.92
CA LEU A 424 -15.02 -21.86 4.18
C LEU A 424 -14.13 -20.74 4.76
N GLU A 425 -13.42 -21.02 5.85
CA GLU A 425 -12.80 -20.03 6.74
C GLU A 425 -11.77 -19.14 6.03
N ASN A 426 -11.05 -19.67 5.04
CA ASN A 426 -10.08 -18.89 4.27
C ASN A 426 -10.75 -17.73 3.51
N VAL A 427 -11.79 -18.02 2.72
CA VAL A 427 -12.50 -17.01 1.94
C VAL A 427 -13.42 -16.16 2.83
N ASP A 428 -14.02 -16.76 3.86
CA ASP A 428 -14.87 -16.04 4.82
C ASP A 428 -14.07 -15.01 5.63
N GLY A 429 -12.87 -15.35 6.08
CA GLY A 429 -11.96 -14.44 6.78
C GLY A 429 -11.58 -13.24 5.91
N VAL A 430 -11.25 -13.47 4.63
CA VAL A 430 -10.95 -12.39 3.68
C VAL A 430 -12.16 -11.50 3.46
N LEU A 431 -13.35 -12.06 3.20
CA LEU A 431 -14.58 -11.28 3.02
C LEU A 431 -14.93 -10.47 4.26
N THR A 432 -14.74 -11.05 5.44
CA THR A 432 -14.99 -10.38 6.73
C THR A 432 -14.10 -9.16 6.89
N LYS A 433 -12.80 -9.28 6.60
CA LYS A 433 -11.87 -8.14 6.58
C LYS A 433 -12.24 -7.10 5.52
N ILE A 434 -12.74 -7.52 4.35
CA ILE A 434 -13.17 -6.60 3.29
C ILE A 434 -14.38 -5.75 3.73
N GLU A 435 -15.35 -6.39 4.38
CA GLU A 435 -16.60 -5.77 4.78
C GLU A 435 -16.44 -4.87 6.01
N ARG A 436 -15.73 -5.36 7.02
CA ARG A 436 -15.51 -4.67 8.31
C ARG A 436 -14.40 -3.62 8.22
N GLY A 437 -13.38 -3.86 7.39
CA GLY A 437 -12.16 -3.07 7.35
C GLY A 437 -11.12 -3.51 8.39
N PRO A 438 -10.09 -2.68 8.65
CA PRO A 438 -9.05 -2.99 9.62
C PRO A 438 -9.58 -3.12 11.04
N ASP A 439 -9.08 -4.10 11.78
CA ASP A 439 -9.55 -4.42 13.12
C ASP A 439 -8.89 -3.57 14.23
N TRP A 440 -8.99 -2.25 14.11
CA TRP A 440 -8.33 -1.36 15.08
C TRP A 440 -9.03 -1.37 16.45
N PRO A 441 -8.27 -1.36 17.58
CA PRO A 441 -8.83 -1.24 18.94
C PRO A 441 -9.63 0.04 19.17
N ASN A 442 -9.22 1.14 18.53
CA ASN A 442 -9.95 2.39 18.54
C ASN A 442 -10.22 2.79 17.09
N GLN A 443 -11.46 3.17 16.79
CA GLN A 443 -11.89 3.58 15.45
C GLN A 443 -12.61 4.91 15.52
N PHE A 444 -12.29 5.79 14.58
CA PHE A 444 -12.93 7.07 14.37
C PHE A 444 -13.50 7.12 12.95
N GLU A 445 -14.64 7.77 12.80
CA GLU A 445 -15.33 7.83 11.52
C GLU A 445 -15.75 9.26 11.16
N SER A 446 -15.71 9.55 9.86
CA SER A 446 -16.43 10.65 9.25
C SER A 446 -17.18 10.16 8.01
N VAL A 447 -18.46 10.52 7.92
CA VAL A 447 -19.33 10.20 6.78
C VAL A 447 -19.71 11.49 6.06
N SER A 448 -19.51 11.52 4.75
CA SER A 448 -19.93 12.60 3.86
C SER A 448 -20.99 12.11 2.88
N LYS A 449 -21.27 12.89 1.83
CA LYS A 449 -22.27 12.54 0.81
C LYS A 449 -21.87 11.28 0.05
N HIS A 450 -20.61 11.18 -0.36
CA HIS A 450 -20.10 10.10 -1.19
C HIS A 450 -19.05 9.22 -0.50
N TYR A 451 -18.52 9.60 0.67
CA TYR A 451 -17.45 8.87 1.35
C TYR A 451 -17.81 8.47 2.78
N ARG A 452 -17.28 7.31 3.18
CA ARG A 452 -17.13 6.88 4.57
C ARG A 452 -15.63 6.69 4.81
N VAL A 453 -15.06 7.52 5.69
CA VAL A 453 -13.64 7.47 6.05
C VAL A 453 -13.51 6.98 7.48
N VAL A 454 -12.72 5.93 7.69
CA VAL A 454 -12.44 5.34 9.01
C VAL A 454 -10.95 5.41 9.28
N SER A 455 -10.55 5.69 10.53
CA SER A 455 -9.15 5.76 10.95
C SER A 455 -8.99 5.36 12.41
N ASP A 456 -7.81 4.85 12.78
CA ASP A 456 -7.32 4.67 14.15
C ASP A 456 -6.62 5.92 14.73
N ILE A 457 -6.48 7.00 13.95
CA ILE A 457 -5.79 8.24 14.35
C ILE A 457 -6.71 9.12 15.22
N ASP A 458 -7.65 9.84 14.59
CA ASP A 458 -8.62 10.71 15.25
C ASP A 458 -9.79 11.07 14.32
N ARG A 459 -10.84 11.68 14.88
CA ARG A 459 -12.02 12.12 14.10
C ARG A 459 -11.73 13.28 13.16
N LYS A 460 -10.76 14.13 13.49
CA LYS A 460 -10.42 15.33 12.71
C LYS A 460 -9.81 14.92 11.37
N ILE A 461 -8.91 13.93 11.35
CA ILE A 461 -8.31 13.46 10.11
C ILE A 461 -9.33 12.74 9.23
N CYS A 462 -10.26 11.95 9.79
CA CYS A 462 -11.35 11.37 9.02
C CYS A 462 -12.17 12.45 8.31
N PHE A 463 -12.50 13.54 9.02
CA PHE A 463 -13.24 14.67 8.44
C PHE A 463 -12.44 15.38 7.34
N GLU A 464 -11.17 15.68 7.57
CA GLU A 464 -10.33 16.35 6.59
C GLU A 464 -10.12 15.51 5.31
N ALA A 465 -9.90 14.20 5.46
CA ALA A 465 -9.79 13.26 4.36
C ALA A 465 -11.10 13.11 3.58
N ALA A 466 -12.24 12.97 4.27
CA ALA A 466 -13.55 12.94 3.63
C ALA A 466 -13.79 14.21 2.80
N ASN A 467 -13.49 15.39 3.36
CA ASN A 467 -13.61 16.65 2.66
C ASN A 467 -12.63 16.76 1.47
N HIS A 468 -11.41 16.24 1.59
CA HIS A 468 -10.45 16.20 0.49
C HIS A 468 -10.97 15.33 -0.66
N LEU A 469 -11.45 14.12 -0.34
CA LEU A 469 -12.01 13.17 -1.30
C LEU A 469 -13.27 13.71 -1.99
N GLU A 470 -14.16 14.40 -1.27
CA GLU A 470 -15.33 15.08 -1.86
C GLU A 470 -14.94 16.16 -2.87
N LYS A 471 -13.95 16.99 -2.52
CA LYS A 471 -13.44 18.04 -3.43
C LYS A 471 -12.81 17.43 -4.68
N SER A 472 -12.03 16.36 -4.51
CA SER A 472 -11.42 15.61 -5.60
C SER A 472 -12.47 14.97 -6.50
N LEU A 473 -13.46 14.27 -5.93
CA LEU A 473 -14.56 13.65 -6.68
C LEU A 473 -15.36 14.68 -7.49
N ASN A 474 -15.67 15.84 -6.90
CA ASN A 474 -16.34 16.93 -7.62
C ASN A 474 -15.50 17.44 -8.80
N ARG A 475 -14.17 17.47 -8.65
CA ARG A 475 -13.24 17.84 -9.73
C ARG A 475 -13.25 16.78 -10.83
N PHE A 476 -13.08 15.51 -10.48
CA PHE A 476 -13.07 14.40 -11.45
C PHE A 476 -14.37 14.35 -12.25
N ASN A 477 -15.52 14.44 -11.56
CA ASN A 477 -16.84 14.47 -12.18
C ASN A 477 -17.04 15.62 -13.18
N ARG A 478 -16.37 16.77 -12.96
CA ARG A 478 -16.45 17.92 -13.87
C ARG A 478 -15.50 17.77 -15.06
N ASP A 479 -14.33 17.19 -14.83
CA ASP A 479 -13.24 17.18 -15.81
C ASP A 479 -13.27 15.95 -16.73
N LEU A 480 -13.95 14.90 -16.31
CA LEU A 480 -14.17 13.67 -17.05
C LEU A 480 -15.67 13.47 -17.23
N ARG A 481 -16.29 12.58 -16.45
CA ARG A 481 -17.72 12.25 -16.53
C ARG A 481 -18.27 11.96 -15.14
N ARG A 482 -19.60 12.05 -14.97
CA ARG A 482 -20.26 11.64 -13.73
C ARG A 482 -20.54 10.14 -13.76
N VAL A 483 -20.28 9.47 -12.65
CA VAL A 483 -20.67 8.07 -12.46
C VAL A 483 -22.21 7.98 -12.42
N SER A 484 -22.80 7.20 -13.33
CA SER A 484 -24.23 6.88 -13.37
C SER A 484 -24.58 5.81 -12.32
N GLY A 485 -25.84 5.77 -11.84
CA GLY A 485 -26.30 4.72 -10.90
C GLY A 485 -25.64 4.71 -9.51
N ALA A 486 -24.86 5.74 -9.14
CA ALA A 486 -24.11 5.78 -7.88
C ALA A 486 -24.93 6.13 -6.63
N GLN A 487 -26.25 6.27 -6.73
CA GLN A 487 -27.07 6.66 -5.59
C GLN A 487 -27.06 5.57 -4.51
N GLY A 488 -26.63 5.93 -3.30
CA GLY A 488 -26.73 5.07 -2.11
C GLY A 488 -25.45 4.37 -1.65
N ARG A 489 -24.47 4.10 -2.53
CA ARG A 489 -23.24 3.37 -2.13
C ARG A 489 -22.03 4.30 -2.03
N ARG A 490 -21.72 4.70 -0.80
CA ARG A 490 -20.53 5.50 -0.46
C ARG A 490 -19.23 4.72 -0.74
N TYR A 491 -18.23 5.44 -1.19
CA TYR A 491 -16.84 4.98 -1.24
C TYR A 491 -16.30 4.80 0.18
N ARG A 492 -15.48 3.76 0.38
CA ARG A 492 -14.83 3.46 1.66
C ARG A 492 -13.35 3.78 1.59
N ALA A 493 -12.84 4.42 2.63
CA ALA A 493 -11.44 4.77 2.80
C ALA A 493 -11.00 4.46 4.23
N TYR A 494 -9.84 3.83 4.38
CA TYR A 494 -9.23 3.50 5.66
C TYR A 494 -7.87 4.19 5.78
N LEU A 495 -7.71 4.98 6.84
CA LEU A 495 -6.47 5.70 7.14
C LEU A 495 -5.78 5.09 8.35
N PHE A 496 -4.65 4.43 8.14
CA PHE A 496 -3.84 3.80 9.17
C PHE A 496 -2.92 4.82 9.83
N SER A 497 -2.78 4.73 11.15
CA SER A 497 -1.97 5.66 11.92
C SER A 497 -0.46 5.45 11.74
N GLY A 498 -0.05 4.27 11.27
CA GLY A 498 1.32 3.89 10.97
C GLY A 498 1.46 2.91 9.82
N ARG A 499 2.71 2.76 9.34
CA ARG A 499 3.06 1.93 8.17
C ARG A 499 2.89 0.44 8.41
N GLU A 500 3.29 -0.05 9.58
CA GLU A 500 3.30 -1.49 9.86
C GLU A 500 1.88 -2.06 9.91
N GLY A 501 0.93 -1.37 10.56
CA GLY A 501 -0.48 -1.79 10.54
C GLY A 501 -1.09 -1.76 9.14
N TYR A 502 -0.68 -0.81 8.30
CA TYR A 502 -1.07 -0.79 6.88
C TYR A 502 -0.51 -1.99 6.11
N LEU A 503 0.78 -2.31 6.27
CA LEU A 503 1.40 -3.44 5.58
C LEU A 503 0.87 -4.79 6.02
N ALA A 504 0.68 -4.99 7.33
CA ALA A 504 0.08 -6.20 7.89
C ALA A 504 -1.33 -6.40 7.32
N PHE A 505 -2.17 -5.37 7.35
CA PHE A 505 -3.49 -5.45 6.74
C PHE A 505 -3.41 -5.75 5.24
N CYS A 506 -2.48 -5.13 4.51
CA CYS A 506 -2.29 -5.38 3.08
C CYS A 506 -1.93 -6.84 2.77
N GLU A 507 -1.00 -7.40 3.52
CA GLU A 507 -0.62 -8.81 3.40
C GLU A 507 -1.81 -9.71 3.69
N ASP A 508 -2.51 -9.46 4.79
CA ASP A 508 -3.66 -10.24 5.23
C ASP A 508 -4.80 -10.24 4.22
N PHE A 509 -5.09 -9.10 3.59
CA PHE A 509 -6.24 -8.99 2.68
C PHE A 509 -5.89 -9.38 1.24
N SER A 510 -4.63 -9.24 0.82
CA SER A 510 -4.22 -9.39 -0.59
C SER A 510 -3.10 -10.39 -0.87
N GLY A 511 -2.46 -10.92 0.17
CA GLY A 511 -1.26 -11.75 0.06
C GLY A 511 0.00 -10.97 -0.34
N TYR A 512 -0.05 -9.64 -0.36
CA TYR A 512 1.04 -8.77 -0.83
C TYR A 512 1.32 -7.61 0.14
N LYS A 513 2.60 -7.39 0.44
CA LYS A 513 3.09 -6.24 1.21
C LYS A 513 3.55 -5.11 0.27
N PRO A 514 2.81 -4.00 0.14
CA PRO A 514 3.20 -2.85 -0.68
C PRO A 514 4.23 -1.97 0.05
N GLU A 515 5.44 -2.48 0.29
CA GLU A 515 6.46 -1.85 1.14
C GLU A 515 6.83 -0.41 0.76
N PHE A 516 6.69 -0.08 -0.54
CA PHE A 516 7.08 1.20 -1.10
C PHE A 516 5.90 2.16 -1.33
N SER A 517 4.67 1.75 -1.00
CA SER A 517 3.51 2.61 -1.21
C SER A 517 3.08 3.36 0.05
N ALA A 518 2.60 4.60 -0.15
CA ALA A 518 1.92 5.40 0.86
C ALA A 518 0.42 5.08 0.98
N GLY A 519 -0.13 4.40 -0.03
CA GLY A 519 -1.52 3.99 -0.10
C GLY A 519 -1.80 3.10 -1.30
N ILE A 520 -2.93 2.42 -1.30
CA ILE A 520 -3.40 1.63 -2.43
C ILE A 520 -4.92 1.72 -2.56
N TYR A 521 -5.40 1.73 -3.80
CA TYR A 521 -6.74 1.30 -4.13
C TYR A 521 -6.71 -0.13 -4.65
N SER A 522 -7.34 -1.06 -3.93
CA SER A 522 -7.48 -2.43 -4.42
C SER A 522 -8.69 -2.54 -5.34
N PHE A 523 -8.45 -2.81 -6.63
CA PHE A 523 -9.52 -3.11 -7.58
C PHE A 523 -10.31 -4.36 -7.21
N ARG A 524 -9.68 -5.35 -6.56
CA ARG A 524 -10.31 -6.61 -6.13
C ARG A 524 -11.29 -6.38 -4.97
N THR A 525 -10.87 -5.65 -3.94
CA THR A 525 -11.66 -5.48 -2.72
C THR A 525 -12.44 -4.16 -2.66
N LYS A 526 -12.20 -3.26 -3.62
CA LYS A 526 -12.78 -1.91 -3.71
C LYS A 526 -12.48 -1.05 -2.47
N GLN A 527 -11.36 -1.33 -1.80
CA GLN A 527 -10.89 -0.61 -0.62
C GLN A 527 -9.78 0.39 -0.98
N LEU A 528 -9.89 1.61 -0.45
CA LEU A 528 -8.84 2.62 -0.47
C LEU A 528 -8.16 2.61 0.89
N LEU A 529 -6.87 2.29 0.92
CA LEU A 529 -6.06 2.07 2.11
C LEU A 529 -4.87 3.01 2.09
N ILE A 530 -4.69 3.84 3.11
CA ILE A 530 -3.61 4.84 3.14
C ILE A 530 -3.03 4.87 4.54
N TRP A 531 -1.70 4.97 4.65
CA TRP A 531 -1.08 5.18 5.96
C TRP A 531 -0.65 6.63 6.15
N ASN A 532 -0.61 7.04 7.42
CA ASN A 532 -0.30 8.39 7.86
C ASN A 532 1.19 8.72 7.66
N ALA A 533 1.55 9.00 6.40
CA ALA A 533 2.91 9.39 6.05
C ALA A 533 3.37 10.58 6.90
N PRO A 534 4.66 10.68 7.25
CA PRO A 534 5.18 11.77 8.10
C PRO A 534 4.95 13.19 7.56
N ASP A 535 4.59 13.35 6.29
CA ASP A 535 4.20 14.61 5.68
C ASP A 535 2.71 14.58 5.34
N ARG A 536 1.91 15.32 6.12
CA ARG A 536 0.46 15.47 5.92
C ARG A 536 0.09 15.98 4.53
N GLY A 537 0.86 16.90 3.94
CA GLY A 537 0.58 17.41 2.59
C GLY A 537 0.72 16.32 1.54
N ARG A 538 1.82 15.56 1.62
CA ARG A 538 2.05 14.40 0.76
C ARG A 538 0.99 13.32 0.95
N MET A 539 0.56 13.06 2.18
CA MET A 539 -0.52 12.11 2.46
C MET A 539 -1.83 12.52 1.75
N PHE A 540 -2.19 13.81 1.75
CA PHE A 540 -3.39 14.26 1.02
C PHE A 540 -3.26 14.18 -0.51
N ASN A 541 -2.06 14.35 -1.05
CA ASN A 541 -1.80 14.07 -2.46
C ASN A 541 -2.03 12.59 -2.78
N VAL A 542 -1.51 11.68 -1.95
CA VAL A 542 -1.75 10.23 -2.06
C VAL A 542 -3.25 9.91 -1.93
N ILE A 543 -3.96 10.52 -0.97
CA ILE A 543 -5.44 10.38 -0.84
C ILE A 543 -6.15 10.73 -2.14
N ARG A 544 -5.69 11.75 -2.86
CA ARG A 544 -6.26 12.12 -4.14
C ARG A 544 -5.87 11.16 -5.26
N HIS A 545 -4.62 10.72 -5.29
CA HIS A 545 -4.12 9.74 -6.26
C HIS A 545 -4.92 8.44 -6.16
N GLU A 546 -4.99 7.83 -4.97
CA GLU A 546 -5.77 6.61 -4.74
C GLU A 546 -7.28 6.84 -4.91
N GLY A 547 -7.76 8.01 -4.49
CA GLY A 547 -9.15 8.42 -4.69
C GLY A 547 -9.54 8.55 -6.17
N PHE A 548 -8.57 8.85 -7.05
CA PHE A 548 -8.79 8.85 -8.49
C PHE A 548 -9.02 7.42 -9.01
N HIS A 549 -8.17 6.46 -8.63
CA HIS A 549 -8.36 5.06 -9.02
C HIS A 549 -9.74 4.55 -8.60
N GLN A 550 -10.16 4.86 -7.38
CA GLN A 550 -11.48 4.49 -6.87
C GLN A 550 -12.64 5.11 -7.66
N TYR A 551 -12.53 6.38 -8.03
CA TYR A 551 -13.49 7.05 -8.90
C TYR A 551 -13.52 6.43 -10.30
N PHE A 552 -12.35 6.18 -10.88
CA PHE A 552 -12.20 5.77 -12.26
C PHE A 552 -12.64 4.31 -12.47
N ASP A 553 -12.33 3.43 -11.52
CA ASP A 553 -12.88 2.08 -11.46
C ASP A 553 -14.41 2.07 -11.47
N ARG A 554 -15.05 3.01 -10.75
CA ARG A 554 -16.52 3.12 -10.79
C ARG A 554 -17.05 3.76 -12.07
N LEU A 555 -16.24 4.52 -12.78
CA LEU A 555 -16.63 5.18 -14.02
C LEU A 555 -16.56 4.23 -15.22
N VAL A 556 -15.47 3.47 -15.35
CA VAL A 556 -15.18 2.66 -16.54
C VAL A 556 -14.98 1.17 -16.27
N GLY A 557 -14.87 0.75 -15.00
CA GLY A 557 -14.61 -0.64 -14.61
C GLY A 557 -13.17 -1.09 -14.91
N GLN A 558 -12.79 -1.15 -16.18
CA GLN A 558 -11.45 -1.50 -16.63
C GLN A 558 -10.85 -0.40 -17.52
N SER A 559 -9.53 -0.28 -17.50
CA SER A 559 -8.81 0.77 -18.23
C SER A 559 -7.38 0.34 -18.54
N PRO A 560 -6.73 0.91 -19.57
CA PRO A 560 -5.30 0.75 -19.77
C PRO A 560 -4.52 1.29 -18.56
N ARG A 561 -3.51 0.55 -18.11
CA ARG A 561 -2.70 0.93 -16.94
C ARG A 561 -2.08 2.32 -17.11
N TRP A 562 -1.54 2.62 -18.29
CA TRP A 562 -0.89 3.90 -18.56
C TRP A 562 -1.85 5.09 -18.36
N LEU A 563 -3.13 4.93 -18.72
CA LEU A 563 -4.15 5.98 -18.62
C LEU A 563 -4.58 6.17 -17.16
N ASN A 564 -4.78 5.07 -16.45
CA ASN A 564 -5.20 5.08 -15.05
C ASN A 564 -4.16 5.76 -14.15
N GLU A 565 -2.91 5.30 -14.21
CA GLU A 565 -1.78 5.91 -13.49
C GLU A 565 -1.52 7.35 -13.97
N GLY A 566 -1.57 7.59 -15.28
CA GLY A 566 -1.32 8.92 -15.85
C GLY A 566 -2.33 9.97 -15.42
N LEU A 567 -3.61 9.60 -15.30
CA LEU A 567 -4.64 10.48 -14.77
C LEU A 567 -4.50 10.66 -13.26
N ALA A 568 -4.20 9.60 -12.50
CA ALA A 568 -3.93 9.71 -11.06
C ALA A 568 -2.80 10.71 -10.78
N GLU A 569 -1.66 10.56 -11.48
CA GLU A 569 -0.51 11.47 -11.45
C GLU A 569 -0.84 12.90 -11.90
N TYR A 570 -1.72 13.05 -12.90
CA TYR A 570 -2.18 14.35 -13.38
C TYR A 570 -3.00 15.08 -12.32
N TYR A 571 -3.84 14.37 -11.57
CA TYR A 571 -4.70 14.96 -10.54
C TYR A 571 -4.02 15.17 -9.19
N GLU A 572 -3.06 14.31 -8.84
CA GLU A 572 -2.36 14.28 -7.55
C GLU A 572 -1.90 15.67 -7.07
N ASP A 573 -1.25 16.43 -7.96
CA ASP A 573 -0.57 17.68 -7.61
C ASP A 573 -1.34 18.96 -8.01
N ILE A 574 -2.59 18.83 -8.47
CA ILE A 574 -3.41 20.00 -8.82
C ILE A 574 -3.61 20.89 -7.58
N LYS A 575 -3.36 22.18 -7.74
CA LYS A 575 -3.49 23.16 -6.65
C LYS A 575 -4.80 23.92 -6.76
N LEU A 576 -5.45 24.10 -5.62
CA LEU A 576 -6.52 25.09 -5.47
C LEU A 576 -5.86 26.43 -5.09
N VAL A 577 -5.86 27.38 -6.01
CA VAL A 577 -5.30 28.73 -5.85
C VAL A 577 -6.43 29.74 -6.01
N ASP A 578 -6.68 30.55 -4.99
CA ASP A 578 -7.74 31.58 -4.95
C ASP A 578 -9.13 31.03 -5.33
N GLY A 579 -9.47 29.84 -4.81
CA GLY A 579 -10.74 29.17 -5.10
C GLY A 579 -10.83 28.53 -6.50
N SER A 580 -9.79 28.66 -7.32
CA SER A 580 -9.71 28.07 -8.66
C SER A 580 -8.71 26.91 -8.72
N TRP A 581 -9.08 25.80 -9.36
CA TRP A 581 -8.16 24.69 -9.56
C TRP A 581 -7.23 24.97 -10.75
N LYS A 582 -5.92 24.98 -10.51
CA LYS A 582 -4.90 25.15 -11.56
C LYS A 582 -4.46 23.78 -12.09
N GLN A 583 -4.84 23.49 -13.34
CA GLN A 583 -4.54 22.26 -14.07
C GLN A 583 -3.34 22.42 -15.00
N GLY A 584 -2.79 21.30 -15.47
CA GLY A 584 -1.77 21.28 -16.53
C GLY A 584 -0.47 21.97 -16.13
N GLN A 585 -0.16 22.00 -14.84
CA GLN A 585 1.15 22.49 -14.40
C GLN A 585 2.20 21.42 -14.70
N PRO A 586 3.34 21.80 -15.31
CA PRO A 586 4.45 20.89 -15.49
C PRO A 586 4.90 20.27 -14.17
N ARG A 587 5.16 18.96 -14.18
CA ARG A 587 5.72 18.21 -13.05
C ARG A 587 7.23 18.06 -13.22
N SER A 588 7.98 18.89 -12.50
CA SER A 588 9.44 18.96 -12.66
C SER A 588 10.16 17.64 -12.33
N ASP A 589 9.61 16.87 -11.39
CA ASP A 589 10.07 15.53 -11.03
C ASP A 589 9.93 14.56 -12.21
N HIS A 590 8.76 14.51 -12.86
CA HIS A 590 8.52 13.66 -14.03
C HIS A 590 9.33 14.11 -15.24
N LEU A 591 9.42 15.42 -15.49
CA LEU A 591 10.25 15.95 -16.58
C LEU A 591 11.73 15.62 -16.38
N ALA A 592 12.24 15.64 -15.15
CA ALA A 592 13.61 15.23 -14.86
C ALA A 592 13.85 13.73 -15.11
N VAL A 593 12.84 12.87 -14.89
CA VAL A 593 12.90 11.45 -15.25
C VAL A 593 12.90 11.28 -16.76
N LEU A 594 12.01 11.98 -17.48
CA LEU A 594 11.91 11.89 -18.94
C LEU A 594 13.18 12.39 -19.64
N ALA A 595 13.77 13.48 -19.15
CA ALA A 595 14.97 14.08 -19.76
C ALA A 595 16.22 13.20 -19.66
N ARG A 596 16.28 12.28 -18.69
CA ARG A 596 17.42 11.36 -18.47
C ARG A 596 17.17 9.94 -18.96
N SER A 597 15.98 9.66 -19.46
CA SER A 597 15.54 8.32 -19.87
C SER A 597 15.21 8.31 -21.36
N ASN A 598 14.88 7.14 -21.91
CA ASN A 598 14.41 7.01 -23.29
C ASN A 598 12.94 6.57 -23.28
N PRO A 599 11.97 7.50 -23.43
CA PRO A 599 10.55 7.17 -23.45
C PRO A 599 10.21 6.16 -24.57
N TYR A 600 9.26 5.28 -24.30
CA TYR A 600 8.75 4.35 -25.30
C TYR A 600 8.08 5.11 -26.46
N PRO A 601 8.19 4.65 -27.72
CA PRO A 601 7.37 5.17 -28.81
C PRO A 601 5.88 5.07 -28.47
N LEU A 602 5.09 6.09 -28.81
CA LEU A 602 3.70 6.18 -28.33
C LEU A 602 2.84 4.98 -28.74
N LYS A 603 3.03 4.43 -29.95
CA LYS A 603 2.32 3.22 -30.39
C LYS A 603 2.51 2.06 -29.42
N ARG A 604 3.77 1.80 -29.04
CA ARG A 604 4.10 0.75 -28.07
C ARG A 604 3.56 1.07 -26.68
N PHE A 605 3.59 2.35 -26.29
CA PHE A 605 3.22 2.75 -24.93
C PHE A 605 1.71 2.67 -24.69
N VAL A 606 0.86 3.02 -25.67
CA VAL A 606 -0.59 2.91 -25.50
C VAL A 606 -1.09 1.47 -25.45
N GLU A 607 -0.30 0.53 -26.00
CA GLU A 607 -0.51 -0.92 -26.03
C GLU A 607 0.34 -1.66 -24.95
N ILE A 608 0.95 -0.94 -24.01
CA ILE A 608 1.92 -1.54 -23.07
C ILE A 608 1.25 -2.58 -22.16
N SER A 609 1.89 -3.74 -22.03
CA SER A 609 1.47 -4.77 -21.08
C SER A 609 1.88 -4.41 -19.65
N ASP A 610 1.18 -4.95 -18.65
CA ASP A 610 1.52 -4.77 -17.24
C ASP A 610 2.99 -5.17 -16.95
N ALA A 611 3.44 -6.29 -17.50
CA ALA A 611 4.80 -6.78 -17.32
C ALA A 611 5.85 -5.81 -17.87
N ASP A 612 5.59 -5.18 -19.02
CA ASP A 612 6.49 -4.16 -19.59
C ASP A 612 6.41 -2.85 -18.80
N PHE A 613 5.22 -2.45 -18.34
CA PHE A 613 5.02 -1.24 -17.56
C PHE A 613 5.84 -1.24 -16.26
N PHE A 614 5.94 -2.39 -15.59
CA PHE A 614 6.67 -2.52 -14.32
C PHE A 614 8.20 -2.67 -14.47
N LYS A 615 8.75 -2.79 -15.69
CA LYS A 615 10.21 -2.89 -15.89
C LYS A 615 10.97 -1.64 -15.46
N ASP A 616 10.38 -0.46 -15.68
CA ASP A 616 10.89 0.83 -15.20
C ASP A 616 9.72 1.68 -14.72
N ILE A 617 9.35 1.47 -13.45
CA ILE A 617 8.19 2.12 -12.86
C ILE A 617 8.31 3.66 -12.86
N ALA A 618 9.52 4.19 -12.64
CA ALA A 618 9.72 5.64 -12.63
C ALA A 618 9.50 6.25 -14.01
N LEU A 619 10.03 5.62 -15.06
CA LEU A 619 9.78 6.04 -16.44
C LEU A 619 8.32 5.88 -16.82
N SER A 620 7.70 4.74 -16.53
CA SER A 620 6.32 4.45 -16.89
C SER A 620 5.35 5.46 -16.28
N TYR A 621 5.47 5.80 -15.00
CA TYR A 621 4.64 6.83 -14.36
C TYR A 621 4.87 8.22 -14.98
N ALA A 622 6.12 8.61 -15.19
CA ALA A 622 6.45 9.90 -15.79
C ALA A 622 5.92 10.03 -17.23
N GLN A 623 6.05 8.96 -18.03
CA GLN A 623 5.56 8.92 -19.40
C GLN A 623 4.02 8.88 -19.43
N SER A 624 3.37 8.12 -18.54
CA SER A 624 1.93 8.10 -18.36
C SER A 624 1.35 9.49 -18.08
N TRP A 625 1.92 10.20 -17.10
CA TRP A 625 1.55 11.59 -16.81
C TRP A 625 1.71 12.48 -18.05
N ALA A 626 2.85 12.38 -18.74
CA ALA A 626 3.14 13.21 -19.90
C ALA A 626 2.20 12.93 -21.09
N VAL A 627 1.86 11.68 -21.36
CA VAL A 627 0.93 11.30 -22.43
C VAL A 627 -0.47 11.82 -22.11
N VAL A 628 -0.95 11.65 -20.87
CA VAL A 628 -2.24 12.23 -20.45
C VAL A 628 -2.22 13.76 -20.58
N HIS A 629 -1.13 14.40 -20.15
CA HIS A 629 -1.00 15.85 -20.28
C HIS A 629 -1.03 16.29 -21.76
N PHE A 630 -0.27 15.62 -22.62
CA PHE A 630 -0.23 15.87 -24.07
C PHE A 630 -1.61 15.69 -24.70
N LEU A 631 -2.26 14.55 -24.47
CA LEU A 631 -3.57 14.27 -25.05
C LEU A 631 -4.61 15.30 -24.62
N ARG A 632 -4.60 15.77 -23.37
CA ARG A 632 -5.61 16.72 -22.88
C ARG A 632 -5.37 18.17 -23.29
N HIS A 633 -4.12 18.55 -23.53
CA HIS A 633 -3.74 19.95 -23.76
C HIS A 633 -3.25 20.26 -25.18
N HIS A 634 -2.91 19.24 -25.97
CA HIS A 634 -2.55 19.43 -27.37
C HIS A 634 -3.81 19.50 -28.24
N GLY A 635 -3.97 20.61 -28.97
CA GLY A 635 -5.19 20.90 -29.73
C GLY A 635 -5.61 19.80 -30.73
N ARG A 636 -4.64 19.08 -31.32
CA ARG A 636 -4.90 18.01 -32.30
C ARG A 636 -5.38 16.68 -31.69
N TYR A 637 -5.01 16.39 -30.44
CA TYR A 637 -5.20 15.04 -29.85
C TYR A 637 -6.24 15.01 -28.73
N LYS A 638 -6.81 16.16 -28.35
CA LYS A 638 -7.84 16.27 -27.32
C LYS A 638 -9.06 15.39 -27.58
N ASP A 639 -9.55 15.36 -28.82
CA ASP A 639 -10.74 14.58 -29.14
C ASP A 639 -10.47 13.06 -29.08
N ARG A 640 -9.21 12.63 -29.22
CA ARG A 640 -8.80 11.23 -29.05
C ARG A 640 -8.89 10.80 -27.59
N PHE A 641 -8.54 11.69 -26.65
CA PHE A 641 -8.72 11.47 -25.23
C PHE A 641 -10.21 11.29 -24.89
N GLU A 642 -11.07 12.20 -25.35
CA GLU A 642 -12.51 12.11 -25.09
C GLU A 642 -13.11 10.83 -25.70
N LYS A 643 -12.74 10.50 -26.95
CA LYS A 643 -13.16 9.24 -27.60
C LYS A 643 -12.74 8.01 -26.79
N LEU A 644 -11.52 7.97 -26.26
CA LEU A 644 -11.05 6.86 -25.42
C LEU A 644 -11.86 6.73 -24.14
N ILE A 645 -12.12 7.84 -23.42
CA ILE A 645 -12.93 7.82 -22.20
C ILE A 645 -14.35 7.32 -22.50
N ASP A 646 -14.98 7.82 -23.56
CA ASP A 646 -16.33 7.41 -23.93
C ASP A 646 -16.39 5.92 -24.34
N LEU A 647 -15.38 5.41 -25.05
CA LEU A 647 -15.28 3.98 -25.39
C LEU A 647 -15.11 3.10 -24.16
N LEU A 648 -14.29 3.51 -23.19
CA LEU A 648 -14.08 2.78 -21.94
C LEU A 648 -15.32 2.77 -21.02
N MET A 649 -16.24 3.72 -21.19
CA MET A 649 -17.53 3.71 -20.48
C MET A 649 -18.56 2.76 -21.11
N THR A 650 -18.25 2.15 -22.25
CA THR A 650 -19.04 1.07 -22.86
C THR A 650 -18.49 -0.29 -22.45
N ASP A 651 -19.23 -1.37 -22.67
CA ASP A 651 -18.76 -2.75 -22.38
C ASP A 651 -17.70 -3.26 -23.39
N ALA A 652 -16.95 -2.35 -24.04
CA ALA A 652 -15.87 -2.71 -24.95
C ALA A 652 -14.66 -3.25 -24.19
N ALA A 653 -13.99 -4.25 -24.76
CA ALA A 653 -12.70 -4.70 -24.25
C ALA A 653 -11.68 -3.55 -24.29
N VAL A 654 -10.83 -3.44 -23.27
CA VAL A 654 -9.85 -2.34 -23.14
C VAL A 654 -8.98 -2.17 -24.38
N GLU A 655 -8.52 -3.28 -24.97
CA GLU A 655 -7.71 -3.28 -26.19
C GLU A 655 -8.49 -2.72 -27.41
N ASP A 656 -9.75 -3.11 -27.58
CA ASP A 656 -10.62 -2.58 -28.64
C ASP A 656 -10.84 -1.07 -28.47
N ALA A 657 -11.10 -0.62 -27.24
CA ALA A 657 -11.28 0.79 -26.92
C ALA A 657 -10.04 1.63 -27.26
N VAL A 658 -8.84 1.13 -26.94
CA VAL A 658 -7.57 1.79 -27.30
C VAL A 658 -7.39 1.80 -28.82
N ASN A 659 -7.53 0.66 -29.49
CA ASN A 659 -7.34 0.55 -30.94
C ASN A 659 -8.26 1.51 -31.70
N ARG A 660 -9.54 1.54 -31.35
CA ARG A 660 -10.54 2.44 -31.97
C ARG A 660 -10.30 3.91 -31.65
N ALA A 661 -9.80 4.24 -30.45
CA ALA A 661 -9.47 5.62 -30.12
C ALA A 661 -8.37 6.17 -31.04
N PHE A 662 -7.40 5.33 -31.42
CA PHE A 662 -6.20 5.72 -32.17
C PHE A 662 -6.11 5.16 -33.61
N GLU A 663 -7.19 4.59 -34.16
CA GLU A 663 -7.19 3.84 -35.43
C GLU A 663 -6.59 4.59 -36.65
N ASP A 664 -6.77 5.91 -36.73
CA ASP A 664 -6.28 6.75 -37.85
C ASP A 664 -5.09 7.65 -37.48
N VAL A 665 -4.38 7.35 -36.39
CA VAL A 665 -3.29 8.20 -35.91
C VAL A 665 -1.98 7.87 -36.63
N ASP A 666 -1.39 8.88 -37.27
CA ASP A 666 0.02 8.82 -37.66
C ASP A 666 0.89 8.93 -36.39
N TYR A 667 1.30 7.77 -35.88
CA TYR A 667 2.13 7.68 -34.67
C TYR A 667 3.50 8.35 -34.84
N LYS A 668 4.07 8.42 -36.05
CA LYS A 668 5.35 9.09 -36.26
C LYS A 668 5.19 10.60 -36.08
N ALA A 669 4.12 11.17 -36.62
CA ALA A 669 3.77 12.57 -36.40
C ALA A 669 3.42 12.83 -34.91
N MET A 670 2.67 11.94 -34.28
CA MET A 670 2.30 12.05 -32.87
C MET A 670 3.51 12.00 -31.93
N ASP A 671 4.49 11.13 -32.19
CA ASP A 671 5.76 11.07 -31.44
C ASP A 671 6.55 12.39 -31.58
N ALA A 672 6.56 13.00 -32.76
CA ALA A 672 7.22 14.29 -32.98
C ALA A 672 6.51 15.43 -32.22
N ASP A 673 5.19 15.50 -32.31
CA ASP A 673 4.37 16.47 -31.57
C ASP A 673 4.51 16.29 -30.06
N PHE A 674 4.57 15.05 -29.57
CA PHE A 674 4.76 14.74 -28.15
C PHE A 674 6.12 15.21 -27.65
N ARG A 675 7.21 14.97 -28.39
CA ARG A 675 8.54 15.48 -28.03
C ARG A 675 8.57 17.01 -28.02
N ALA A 676 7.93 17.66 -28.98
CA ALA A 676 7.80 19.13 -28.99
C ALA A 676 6.99 19.63 -27.78
N HIS A 677 5.91 18.94 -27.41
CA HIS A 677 5.12 19.24 -26.22
C HIS A 677 5.95 19.13 -24.93
N LEU A 678 6.82 18.12 -24.81
CA LEU A 678 7.73 17.97 -23.66
C LEU A 678 8.74 19.12 -23.56
N VAL A 679 9.27 19.61 -24.68
CA VAL A 679 10.25 20.71 -24.74
C VAL A 679 9.62 22.06 -24.37
N ASN A 680 8.33 22.22 -24.61
CA ASN A 680 7.59 23.45 -24.34
C ASN A 680 7.09 23.57 -22.88
N MET A 681 7.27 22.55 -22.06
CA MET A 681 6.95 22.54 -20.62
C MET A 681 8.17 22.89 -19.77
#